data_AF-A0A369GNG9-F1
#
_entry.id   AF-A0A369GNG9-F1
#
_cell.length_a   1.000
_cell.length_b   1.000
_cell.length_c   1.000
_cell.angle_alpha   90.00
_cell.angle_beta   90.00
_cell.angle_gamma   90.00
#
_symmetry.space_group_name_H-M   'P 1'
#
loop_
_entity.id
_entity.type
_entity.pdbx_description
1 polymer ?
#
loop_
_entity_poly.entity_id
_entity_poly.type
_entity_poly.pdbx_seq_one_letter_code
_entity_poly.pdbx_strand_id
1 'polypeptide(L)'
;MRWAKIIACATPLWLSWLEPGSAGLSAAIVRRQDGLYVYRADKRSPLEIMTDGGFRPHGHPNWADNPRAFYMWRHYQAGPEGCGAEDIEGEPEGAEWETAYVSVAEDIETAESYPGWLYEIVPTQNILDDELAESEVLALGGVHWSQVRRFRWQYEADAQWQDNPHYDAALWEESPIRGITRDLPDDLWLVTRSSESVWSNPSAREAAMAFMREEGMASQLGEFPPQFRTYPPNEAIPGPREIPEEVEEPDEAEELWQFLGFESEQKYDEAMARAAGRDLCKRDGLPCRGLSLSKAAEDENVLSRLSEEVAAKDFEKLVVRFGVADLAKSRGGLEVGELRARLRGYQALSSSFSVSKSVSSSIRIADLTKNAKNAGKGVLLIAALGIYVKEVIEVFSTETSALDRLAVLTSIFPLVGCGVQAVADGVKGDVDVIGKTLCLVGDVLLFTPLWPLGVLVQLTRMWWELVAKKVIEKIASPELVHQSRLDGWTEFCGGVEKYIRSDAFADNMQRQYMAEMSAVIFKAAEAKGKLVTGTLSLLAANNDTITTTTTTTTTTTKKLERKMMMRKIFVASRRIRDMVCREADETKQRLRDRYKLQVKNWLQGEQAIFDDKFWYSLLQEAVMVTTVPIPAEAGMDVMVYMAQRMEDDIKKMQSNSQPLPIWPQGDQHLNTIVNEQFDRFQPPSPCRNVEG
;
A
#
# COMPACT_ATOMS: atom_id res chain seq x y z
N MET A 1 45.52 -1.62 -19.90
CA MET A 1 44.46 -2.42 -19.24
C MET A 1 44.14 -1.75 -17.90
N ARG A 2 42.96 -1.12 -17.72
CA ARG A 2 42.59 -0.42 -16.45
C ARG A 2 41.20 -0.78 -15.88
N TRP A 3 40.28 -1.28 -16.70
CA TRP A 3 38.87 -1.51 -16.34
C TRP A 3 38.60 -2.45 -15.15
N ALA A 4 39.44 -3.47 -14.93
CA ALA A 4 39.21 -4.48 -13.88
C ALA A 4 39.18 -3.92 -12.44
N LYS A 5 39.82 -2.76 -12.19
CA LYS A 5 39.81 -2.13 -10.86
C LYS A 5 38.49 -1.43 -10.50
N ILE A 6 37.78 -0.90 -11.49
CA ILE A 6 36.56 -0.11 -11.25
C ILE A 6 35.45 -1.02 -10.72
N ILE A 7 35.33 -2.23 -11.28
CA ILE A 7 34.31 -3.22 -10.88
C ILE A 7 34.55 -3.71 -9.44
N ALA A 8 35.81 -3.89 -9.01
CA ALA A 8 36.12 -4.30 -7.63
C ALA A 8 35.72 -3.27 -6.56
N CYS A 9 35.68 -1.98 -6.92
CA CYS A 9 35.29 -0.89 -6.02
C CYS A 9 33.77 -0.71 -5.84
N ALA A 10 32.93 -1.43 -6.61
CA ALA A 10 31.47 -1.40 -6.44
C ALA A 10 30.96 -2.32 -5.30
N THR A 11 31.81 -3.23 -4.81
CA THR A 11 31.45 -4.24 -3.79
C THR A 11 30.99 -3.69 -2.42
N PRO A 12 31.56 -2.60 -1.84
CA PRO A 12 31.11 -2.08 -0.54
C PRO A 12 29.82 -1.24 -0.61
N LEU A 13 29.33 -0.92 -1.82
CA LEU A 13 28.25 0.05 -2.07
C LEU A 13 26.85 -0.43 -1.60
N TRP A 14 26.72 -1.69 -1.18
CA TRP A 14 25.46 -2.27 -0.65
C TRP A 14 25.24 -2.03 0.86
N LEU A 15 26.28 -1.75 1.64
CA LEU A 15 26.21 -1.77 3.12
C LEU A 15 26.13 -0.39 3.78
N SER A 16 26.18 0.69 3.00
CA SER A 16 25.99 2.07 3.47
C SER A 16 24.53 2.56 3.43
N TRP A 17 23.61 1.78 2.86
CA TRP A 17 22.26 2.21 2.48
C TRP A 17 21.22 2.24 3.63
N LEU A 18 21.65 2.07 4.89
CA LEU A 18 20.79 1.88 6.06
C LEU A 18 21.07 2.85 7.21
N GLU A 19 21.58 4.06 6.94
CA GLU A 19 21.58 5.14 7.95
C GLU A 19 20.24 5.92 7.92
N PRO A 20 19.50 5.99 9.04
CA PRO A 20 18.18 6.64 9.09
C PRO A 20 18.31 8.16 9.27
N GLY A 21 18.31 8.90 8.16
CA GLY A 21 18.18 10.37 8.17
C GLY A 21 16.74 10.80 8.48
N SER A 22 16.49 11.31 9.68
CA SER A 22 15.15 11.73 10.13
C SER A 22 14.81 13.16 9.70
N ALA A 23 13.83 13.30 8.80
CA ALA A 23 13.23 14.58 8.41
C ALA A 23 11.70 14.45 8.44
N GLY A 24 11.04 15.16 9.37
CA GLY A 24 9.60 15.09 9.57
C GLY A 24 8.83 16.09 8.71
N LEU A 25 7.90 15.59 7.89
CA LEU A 25 6.84 16.40 7.25
C LEU A 25 5.49 15.82 7.67
N SER A 26 4.69 16.64 8.37
CA SER A 26 3.36 16.24 8.84
C SER A 26 2.29 16.69 7.85
N ALA A 27 1.64 15.73 7.20
CA ALA A 27 0.42 15.93 6.43
C ALA A 27 -0.60 14.89 6.92
N ALA A 28 -1.61 15.35 7.67
CA ALA A 28 -2.66 14.47 8.18
C ALA A 28 -3.64 14.14 7.04
N ILE A 29 -3.53 12.94 6.47
CA ILE A 29 -4.49 12.42 5.49
C ILE A 29 -5.78 12.07 6.24
N VAL A 30 -6.68 13.04 6.34
CA VAL A 30 -8.08 12.79 6.71
C VAL A 30 -8.69 11.97 5.57
N ARG A 31 -9.17 10.77 5.88
CA ARG A 31 -9.76 9.84 4.91
C ARG A 31 -11.14 10.31 4.47
N ARG A 32 -11.21 11.36 3.64
CA ARG A 32 -12.37 11.63 2.80
C ARG A 32 -12.49 10.51 1.77
N GLN A 33 -13.35 9.53 2.04
CA GLN A 33 -14.22 9.07 0.95
C GLN A 33 -15.14 10.25 0.65
N ASP A 34 -15.08 10.76 -0.59
CA ASP A 34 -16.05 11.77 -1.01
C ASP A 34 -17.40 11.06 -1.18
N GLY A 35 -18.25 11.14 -0.14
CA GLY A 35 -19.57 10.51 -0.03
C GLY A 35 -20.61 11.13 -0.97
N LEU A 36 -20.30 11.12 -2.27
CA LEU A 36 -21.05 11.77 -3.33
C LEU A 36 -22.29 11.00 -3.75
N TYR A 37 -22.30 9.68 -3.50
CA TYR A 37 -23.28 8.69 -3.93
C TYR A 37 -23.47 7.61 -2.86
N VAL A 38 -24.64 6.99 -2.87
CA VAL A 38 -24.97 5.73 -2.18
C VAL A 38 -25.45 4.70 -3.20
N TYR A 39 -25.38 3.43 -2.85
CA TYR A 39 -25.60 2.31 -3.77
C TYR A 39 -26.75 1.42 -3.29
N ARG A 40 -27.60 0.99 -4.22
CA ARG A 40 -28.59 -0.05 -3.96
C ARG A 40 -28.44 -1.17 -4.98
N ALA A 41 -28.56 -2.41 -4.52
CA ALA A 41 -28.84 -3.53 -5.41
C ALA A 41 -30.31 -3.96 -5.25
N ASP A 42 -30.97 -4.26 -6.37
CA ASP A 42 -32.38 -4.64 -6.41
C ASP A 42 -32.61 -5.70 -7.49
N LYS A 43 -33.56 -6.61 -7.26
CA LYS A 43 -33.94 -7.63 -8.24
C LYS A 43 -34.75 -7.03 -9.39
N ARG A 44 -35.52 -5.97 -9.12
CA ARG A 44 -36.30 -5.24 -10.11
C ARG A 44 -35.38 -4.52 -11.09
N SER A 45 -35.83 -4.47 -12.34
CA SER A 45 -35.14 -3.78 -13.42
C SER A 45 -35.27 -2.25 -13.38
N PRO A 46 -34.33 -1.53 -14.02
CA PRO A 46 -34.43 -0.09 -14.21
C PRO A 46 -35.77 0.35 -14.79
N LEU A 47 -36.39 -0.43 -15.69
CA LEU A 47 -37.70 -0.11 -16.24
C LEU A 47 -38.83 -0.23 -15.21
N GLU A 48 -38.77 -1.20 -14.30
CA GLU A 48 -39.74 -1.36 -13.20
C GLU A 48 -39.60 -0.22 -12.19
N ILE A 49 -38.37 0.08 -11.74
CA ILE A 49 -38.12 1.21 -10.82
C ILE A 49 -38.53 2.56 -11.46
N MET A 50 -38.29 2.74 -12.77
CA MET A 50 -38.75 3.91 -13.53
C MET A 50 -40.29 3.97 -13.60
N THR A 51 -40.98 2.84 -13.76
CA THR A 51 -42.44 2.75 -13.83
C THR A 51 -43.07 3.05 -12.46
N ASP A 52 -42.48 2.54 -11.38
CA ASP A 52 -42.80 2.90 -10.00
C ASP A 52 -42.47 4.37 -9.68
N GLY A 53 -41.68 5.05 -10.52
CA GLY A 53 -41.24 6.43 -10.31
C GLY A 53 -40.10 6.59 -9.31
N GLY A 54 -39.53 5.48 -8.83
CA GLY A 54 -38.48 5.41 -7.82
C GLY A 54 -38.54 4.11 -7.00
N PHE A 55 -37.59 3.93 -6.09
CA PHE A 55 -37.66 2.88 -5.10
C PHE A 55 -38.68 3.29 -4.03
N ARG A 56 -39.89 2.70 -4.09
CA ARG A 56 -40.91 2.87 -3.05
C ARG A 56 -40.65 1.96 -1.84
N PRO A 57 -41.00 2.37 -0.61
CA PRO A 57 -41.05 1.47 0.55
C PRO A 57 -42.11 0.38 0.39
N HIS A 58 -41.89 -0.77 1.04
CA HIS A 58 -42.77 -1.94 0.93
C HIS A 58 -44.09 -1.74 1.73
N GLY A 59 -45.21 -2.27 1.22
CA GLY A 59 -46.53 -2.07 1.81
C GLY A 59 -47.21 -0.74 1.40
N HIS A 60 -46.82 -0.15 0.28
CA HIS A 60 -47.43 1.09 -0.22
C HIS A 60 -48.82 0.82 -0.85
N PRO A 61 -49.87 1.61 -0.53
CA PRO A 61 -49.86 2.89 0.20
C PRO A 61 -49.98 2.77 1.73
N ASN A 62 -50.37 1.60 2.25
CA ASN A 62 -50.83 1.39 3.63
C ASN A 62 -49.78 1.75 4.71
N TRP A 63 -48.48 1.55 4.43
CA TRP A 63 -47.38 1.84 5.38
C TRP A 63 -47.44 3.25 5.97
N ALA A 64 -48.01 4.22 5.23
CA ALA A 64 -48.15 5.60 5.65
C ALA A 64 -48.99 5.79 6.92
N ASP A 65 -49.91 4.87 7.23
CA ASP A 65 -50.82 4.95 8.37
C ASP A 65 -50.54 3.91 9.47
N ASN A 66 -49.60 2.98 9.27
CA ASN A 66 -49.14 2.02 10.27
C ASN A 66 -47.92 2.56 11.04
N PRO A 67 -48.02 2.84 12.37
CA PRO A 67 -46.88 3.30 13.16
C PRO A 67 -45.66 2.36 13.13
N ARG A 68 -45.88 1.04 13.02
CA ARG A 68 -44.81 0.02 13.05
C ARG A 68 -43.91 0.08 11.81
N ALA A 69 -44.43 0.60 10.69
CA ALA A 69 -43.67 0.78 9.47
C ALA A 69 -42.54 1.81 9.62
N PHE A 70 -42.64 2.70 10.61
CA PHE A 70 -41.69 3.78 10.82
C PHE A 70 -40.47 3.39 11.65
N TYR A 71 -40.35 2.18 12.21
CA TYR A 71 -39.19 1.84 13.06
C TYR A 71 -37.99 1.31 12.25
N MET A 72 -36.88 2.04 12.28
CA MET A 72 -35.65 1.70 11.55
C MET A 72 -35.09 0.34 11.96
N TRP A 73 -35.09 0.03 13.27
CA TRP A 73 -34.60 -1.26 13.76
C TRP A 73 -35.46 -2.45 13.30
N ARG A 74 -36.79 -2.29 13.30
CA ARG A 74 -37.73 -3.30 12.78
C ARG A 74 -37.49 -3.54 11.28
N HIS A 75 -37.29 -2.47 10.49
CA HIS A 75 -36.91 -2.58 9.07
C HIS A 75 -35.58 -3.32 8.88
N TYR A 76 -34.56 -2.96 9.65
CA TYR A 76 -33.24 -3.61 9.58
C TYR A 76 -33.29 -5.11 9.95
N GLN A 77 -34.01 -5.48 11.01
CA GLN A 77 -34.16 -6.88 11.43
C GLN A 77 -34.92 -7.75 10.42
N ALA A 78 -35.99 -7.22 9.81
CA ALA A 78 -36.83 -8.01 8.91
C ALA A 78 -36.17 -8.29 7.55
N GLY A 79 -35.15 -7.51 7.19
CA GLY A 79 -34.38 -7.66 5.96
C GLY A 79 -35.18 -7.40 4.68
N PRO A 80 -34.66 -7.83 3.52
CA PRO A 80 -35.33 -7.67 2.23
C PRO A 80 -36.74 -8.28 2.23
N GLU A 81 -37.73 -7.52 1.75
CA GLU A 81 -39.13 -7.94 1.60
C GLU A 81 -39.83 -8.41 2.89
N GLY A 82 -39.19 -8.27 4.05
CA GLY A 82 -39.72 -8.71 5.34
C GLY A 82 -39.50 -10.21 5.65
N CYS A 83 -38.56 -10.89 4.97
CA CYS A 83 -38.32 -12.32 5.09
C CYS A 83 -37.77 -12.82 6.44
N GLY A 84 -37.67 -11.95 7.45
CA GLY A 84 -37.45 -12.32 8.85
C GLY A 84 -38.43 -11.65 9.82
N ALA A 85 -39.53 -11.07 9.32
CA ALA A 85 -40.51 -10.36 10.14
C ALA A 85 -41.24 -11.29 11.13
N GLU A 86 -41.38 -12.58 10.80
CA GLU A 86 -41.93 -13.61 11.68
C GLU A 86 -41.04 -13.94 12.90
N ASP A 87 -39.75 -13.62 12.83
CA ASP A 87 -38.76 -13.85 13.90
C ASP A 87 -38.60 -12.62 14.82
N ILE A 88 -39.31 -11.52 14.54
CA ILE A 88 -39.26 -10.28 15.30
C ILE A 88 -40.20 -10.36 16.53
N GLU A 89 -39.64 -10.36 17.74
CA GLU A 89 -40.42 -10.47 18.98
C GLU A 89 -41.40 -9.29 19.11
N GLY A 90 -42.71 -9.59 19.15
CA GLY A 90 -43.77 -8.59 19.25
C GLY A 90 -44.44 -8.20 17.91
N GLU A 91 -43.95 -8.68 16.78
CA GLU A 91 -44.70 -8.60 15.51
C GLU A 91 -45.95 -9.52 15.58
N PRO A 92 -47.17 -9.06 15.21
CA PRO A 92 -48.36 -9.90 15.28
C PRO A 92 -48.34 -11.04 14.25
N GLU A 93 -48.72 -12.25 14.67
CA GLU A 93 -48.83 -13.42 13.79
C GLU A 93 -49.76 -13.12 12.61
N GLY A 94 -49.24 -13.20 11.38
CA GLY A 94 -49.99 -12.90 10.15
C GLY A 94 -50.15 -11.41 9.84
N ALA A 95 -49.40 -10.50 10.47
CA ALA A 95 -49.32 -9.11 10.03
C ALA A 95 -48.70 -9.01 8.62
N GLU A 96 -49.27 -8.16 7.76
CA GLU A 96 -48.62 -7.80 6.49
C GLU A 96 -47.35 -6.98 6.78
N TRP A 97 -46.26 -7.30 6.07
CA TRP A 97 -45.01 -6.55 6.20
C TRP A 97 -45.16 -5.16 5.56
N GLU A 98 -44.75 -4.14 6.28
CA GLU A 98 -44.83 -2.75 5.87
C GLU A 98 -43.65 -1.99 6.47
N THR A 99 -43.06 -1.08 5.69
CA THR A 99 -41.94 -0.21 6.11
C THR A 99 -42.04 1.15 5.44
N ALA A 100 -41.59 2.19 6.12
CA ALA A 100 -41.42 3.53 5.58
C ALA A 100 -40.06 3.72 4.86
N TYR A 101 -39.19 2.71 4.85
CA TYR A 101 -37.79 2.82 4.41
C TYR A 101 -37.45 2.01 3.15
N VAL A 102 -36.38 2.44 2.48
CA VAL A 102 -35.63 1.66 1.49
C VAL A 102 -34.16 1.63 1.89
N SER A 103 -33.60 0.43 2.06
CA SER A 103 -32.16 0.25 2.33
C SER A 103 -31.29 0.64 1.13
N VAL A 104 -30.22 1.39 1.38
CA VAL A 104 -29.10 1.61 0.47
C VAL A 104 -27.79 1.48 1.28
N ALA A 105 -26.62 1.51 0.64
CA ALA A 105 -25.32 1.40 1.32
C ALA A 105 -24.34 2.51 0.90
N GLU A 106 -23.42 2.92 1.79
CA GLU A 106 -22.34 3.86 1.44
C GLU A 106 -21.23 3.19 0.62
N ASP A 107 -20.72 2.04 1.07
CA ASP A 107 -19.73 1.26 0.34
C ASP A 107 -20.42 0.46 -0.79
N ILE A 108 -19.95 0.64 -2.03
CA ILE A 108 -20.47 -0.08 -3.21
C ILE A 108 -20.34 -1.60 -3.06
N GLU A 109 -19.30 -2.08 -2.38
CA GLU A 109 -19.04 -3.50 -2.15
C GLU A 109 -20.08 -4.18 -1.25
N THR A 110 -20.79 -3.41 -0.41
CA THR A 110 -21.94 -3.92 0.36
C THR A 110 -23.14 -4.13 -0.56
N ALA A 111 -23.44 -3.17 -1.43
CA ALA A 111 -24.51 -3.29 -2.41
C ALA A 111 -24.22 -4.41 -3.43
N GLU A 112 -22.97 -4.56 -3.89
CA GLU A 112 -22.51 -5.67 -4.76
C GLU A 112 -22.69 -7.07 -4.14
N SER A 113 -22.98 -7.18 -2.84
CA SER A 113 -23.25 -8.48 -2.22
C SER A 113 -24.67 -8.99 -2.51
N TYR A 114 -25.61 -8.13 -2.94
CA TYR A 114 -27.00 -8.51 -3.20
C TYR A 114 -27.26 -8.70 -4.71
N PRO A 115 -28.06 -9.72 -5.11
CA PRO A 115 -28.23 -10.10 -6.50
C PRO A 115 -29.07 -9.10 -7.31
N GLY A 116 -28.72 -8.92 -8.60
CA GLY A 116 -29.54 -8.23 -9.60
C GLY A 116 -28.89 -7.00 -10.23
N TRP A 117 -29.65 -5.92 -10.31
CA TRP A 117 -29.20 -4.62 -10.82
C TRP A 117 -28.57 -3.80 -9.69
N LEU A 118 -27.43 -3.17 -9.96
CA LEU A 118 -26.77 -2.21 -9.08
C LEU A 118 -27.06 -0.79 -9.54
N TYR A 119 -27.43 0.09 -8.61
CA TYR A 119 -27.84 1.48 -8.85
C TYR A 119 -26.96 2.43 -8.04
N GLU A 120 -26.55 3.53 -8.66
CA GLU A 120 -25.85 4.65 -8.01
C GLU A 120 -26.84 5.82 -7.85
N ILE A 121 -26.95 6.33 -6.62
CA ILE A 121 -28.01 7.24 -6.17
C ILE A 121 -27.34 8.45 -5.50
N VAL A 122 -27.83 9.67 -5.74
CA VAL A 122 -27.39 10.86 -4.99
C VAL A 122 -28.00 10.84 -3.58
N PRO A 123 -27.22 10.88 -2.49
CA PRO A 123 -27.78 10.90 -1.15
C PRO A 123 -28.45 12.25 -0.84
N THR A 124 -29.60 12.17 -0.19
CA THR A 124 -30.36 13.30 0.36
C THR A 124 -30.70 13.05 1.82
N GLN A 125 -30.99 14.10 2.60
CA GLN A 125 -31.14 14.03 4.06
C GLN A 125 -32.29 13.14 4.56
N ASN A 126 -33.16 12.62 3.70
CA ASN A 126 -34.08 11.53 4.06
C ASN A 126 -33.38 10.16 4.19
N ILE A 127 -32.12 10.04 3.77
CA ILE A 127 -31.28 8.87 3.98
C ILE A 127 -30.60 9.00 5.33
N LEU A 128 -30.97 8.10 6.25
CA LEU A 128 -30.64 8.14 7.67
C LEU A 128 -29.56 7.10 8.01
N ASP A 129 -28.55 7.51 8.78
CA ASP A 129 -27.48 6.67 9.33
C ASP A 129 -27.63 6.57 10.85
N ASP A 130 -27.92 5.37 11.37
CA ASP A 130 -27.95 5.05 12.82
C ASP A 130 -26.71 4.23 13.23
N GLU A 131 -25.59 4.33 12.51
CA GLU A 131 -24.41 3.46 12.66
C GLU A 131 -24.72 1.97 12.40
N LEU A 132 -25.67 1.68 11.49
CA LEU A 132 -26.02 0.31 11.11
C LEU A 132 -24.82 -0.40 10.46
N ALA A 133 -24.81 -1.74 10.56
CA ALA A 133 -23.69 -2.51 10.03
C ALA A 133 -23.61 -2.47 8.49
N GLU A 134 -22.45 -2.85 7.96
CA GLU A 134 -22.17 -2.91 6.52
C GLU A 134 -22.23 -1.55 5.78
N SER A 135 -22.34 -0.43 6.49
CA SER A 135 -22.66 0.91 5.95
C SER A 135 -24.05 1.00 5.30
N GLU A 136 -25.00 0.17 5.75
CA GLU A 136 -26.41 0.31 5.38
C GLU A 136 -26.99 1.60 5.96
N VAL A 137 -27.68 2.37 5.13
CA VAL A 137 -28.37 3.62 5.50
C VAL A 137 -29.77 3.62 4.88
N LEU A 138 -30.75 4.19 5.58
CA LEU A 138 -32.17 3.95 5.30
C LEU A 138 -32.86 5.20 4.74
N ALA A 139 -33.33 5.12 3.49
CA ALA A 139 -34.06 6.20 2.83
C ALA A 139 -35.54 6.25 3.28
N LEU A 140 -35.86 7.17 4.18
CA LEU A 140 -37.22 7.45 4.67
C LEU A 140 -38.10 7.98 3.53
N GLY A 141 -39.23 7.32 3.28
CA GLY A 141 -40.10 7.57 2.15
C GLY A 141 -39.63 6.95 0.82
N GLY A 142 -38.41 6.43 0.74
CA GLY A 142 -37.81 5.85 -0.47
C GLY A 142 -36.89 6.81 -1.24
N VAL A 143 -36.65 6.50 -2.51
CA VAL A 143 -35.69 7.19 -3.39
C VAL A 143 -36.33 7.45 -4.76
N HIS A 144 -36.34 8.69 -5.24
CA HIS A 144 -37.01 9.03 -6.51
C HIS A 144 -36.24 8.52 -7.74
N TRP A 145 -36.92 8.20 -8.85
CA TRP A 145 -36.23 7.73 -10.05
C TRP A 145 -35.29 8.79 -10.64
N SER A 146 -35.63 10.08 -10.56
CA SER A 146 -34.71 11.15 -10.98
C SER A 146 -33.47 11.31 -10.09
N GLN A 147 -33.44 10.68 -8.91
CA GLN A 147 -32.33 10.69 -7.94
C GLN A 147 -31.32 9.55 -8.22
N VAL A 148 -31.74 8.52 -8.96
CA VAL A 148 -30.88 7.48 -9.51
C VAL A 148 -30.05 8.09 -10.65
N ARG A 149 -28.73 8.12 -10.50
CA ARG A 149 -27.82 8.66 -11.52
C ARG A 149 -27.59 7.69 -12.65
N ARG A 150 -27.27 6.43 -12.32
CA ARG A 150 -26.88 5.39 -13.27
C ARG A 150 -27.03 4.00 -12.67
N PHE A 151 -27.07 2.98 -13.51
CA PHE A 151 -27.27 1.58 -13.11
C PHE A 151 -26.47 0.60 -13.97
N ARG A 152 -26.20 -0.61 -13.46
CA ARG A 152 -25.53 -1.69 -14.19
C ARG A 152 -26.03 -3.08 -13.77
N TRP A 153 -25.86 -4.07 -14.63
CA TRP A 153 -26.19 -5.48 -14.33
C TRP A 153 -24.98 -6.19 -13.72
N GLN A 154 -25.12 -6.77 -12.53
CA GLN A 154 -23.96 -7.24 -11.77
C GLN A 154 -23.31 -8.53 -12.31
N TYR A 155 -24.04 -9.35 -13.06
CA TYR A 155 -23.56 -10.64 -13.56
C TYR A 155 -22.75 -10.55 -14.86
N GLU A 156 -22.64 -9.36 -15.45
CA GLU A 156 -21.70 -9.08 -16.53
C GLU A 156 -20.43 -8.47 -15.92
N ALA A 157 -19.30 -9.20 -15.95
CA ALA A 157 -18.07 -8.77 -15.28
C ALA A 157 -17.58 -7.38 -15.73
N ASP A 158 -17.72 -7.10 -17.02
CA ASP A 158 -17.32 -5.85 -17.68
C ASP A 158 -18.51 -4.87 -17.84
N ALA A 159 -19.57 -5.02 -17.03
CA ALA A 159 -20.79 -4.23 -17.09
C ALA A 159 -20.51 -2.73 -16.93
N GLN A 160 -20.59 -2.02 -18.05
CA GLN A 160 -20.56 -0.57 -18.10
C GLN A 160 -21.78 0.00 -17.37
N TRP A 161 -21.58 1.12 -16.69
CA TRP A 161 -22.68 1.88 -16.12
C TRP A 161 -23.50 2.54 -17.24
N GLN A 162 -24.81 2.33 -17.22
CA GLN A 162 -25.76 3.04 -18.07
C GLN A 162 -26.34 4.23 -17.29
N ASP A 163 -26.15 5.43 -17.81
CA ASP A 163 -26.72 6.65 -17.23
C ASP A 163 -28.25 6.65 -17.34
N ASN A 164 -28.93 7.12 -16.29
CA ASN A 164 -30.37 7.26 -16.29
C ASN A 164 -30.78 8.51 -17.10
N PRO A 165 -31.54 8.37 -18.22
CA PRO A 165 -31.95 9.51 -19.03
C PRO A 165 -32.98 10.43 -18.34
N HIS A 166 -33.45 10.07 -17.14
CA HIS A 166 -34.35 10.88 -16.31
C HIS A 166 -33.68 11.40 -15.03
N TYR A 167 -32.35 11.25 -14.88
CA TYR A 167 -31.58 11.81 -13.77
C TYR A 167 -31.62 13.34 -13.80
N ASP A 168 -31.97 13.97 -12.68
CA ASP A 168 -32.05 15.43 -12.56
C ASP A 168 -30.88 15.95 -11.72
N ALA A 169 -29.71 16.09 -12.37
CA ALA A 169 -28.49 16.53 -11.71
C ALA A 169 -28.65 17.91 -11.04
N ALA A 170 -29.41 18.82 -11.64
CA ALA A 170 -29.64 20.15 -11.07
C ALA A 170 -30.50 20.10 -9.79
N LEU A 171 -31.50 19.23 -9.76
CA LEU A 171 -32.35 19.04 -8.57
C LEU A 171 -31.60 18.40 -7.40
N TRP A 172 -30.73 17.41 -7.66
CA TRP A 172 -30.13 16.59 -6.60
C TRP A 172 -28.67 16.93 -6.27
N GLU A 173 -27.84 17.29 -7.25
CA GLU A 173 -26.41 17.57 -6.99
C GLU A 173 -26.16 18.93 -6.36
N GLU A 174 -27.02 19.91 -6.67
CA GLU A 174 -27.03 21.26 -6.10
C GLU A 174 -28.04 21.41 -4.95
N SER A 175 -28.71 20.33 -4.55
CA SER A 175 -29.81 20.35 -3.57
C SER A 175 -29.33 20.80 -2.18
N PRO A 176 -30.08 21.68 -1.47
CA PRO A 176 -29.74 22.06 -0.10
C PRO A 176 -29.84 20.88 0.89
N ILE A 177 -30.55 19.80 0.52
CA ILE A 177 -30.66 18.57 1.30
C ILE A 177 -29.68 17.46 0.87
N ARG A 178 -28.68 17.73 0.03
CA ARG A 178 -27.70 16.72 -0.40
C ARG A 178 -26.86 16.22 0.79
N GLY A 179 -26.60 14.92 0.85
CA GLY A 179 -25.83 14.24 1.91
C GLY A 179 -26.66 13.21 2.68
N ILE A 180 -26.03 12.54 3.65
CA ILE A 180 -26.66 11.54 4.54
C ILE A 180 -26.84 12.19 5.92
N THR A 181 -27.99 12.00 6.56
CA THR A 181 -28.26 12.48 7.92
C THR A 181 -27.69 11.49 8.94
N ARG A 182 -26.58 11.86 9.58
CA ARG A 182 -25.95 11.08 10.67
C ARG A 182 -26.30 11.63 12.07
N ASP A 183 -26.40 12.94 12.20
CA ASP A 183 -26.84 13.60 13.43
C ASP A 183 -28.38 13.60 13.47
N LEU A 184 -28.97 12.47 13.87
CA LEU A 184 -30.43 12.30 13.93
C LEU A 184 -31.05 13.15 15.06
N PRO A 185 -32.15 13.88 14.80
CA PRO A 185 -32.96 14.55 15.83
C PRO A 185 -33.37 13.65 17.01
N ASP A 186 -33.47 14.22 18.21
CA ASP A 186 -33.80 13.51 19.46
C ASP A 186 -35.15 12.74 19.40
N ASP A 187 -36.11 13.22 18.61
CA ASP A 187 -37.41 12.57 18.38
C ASP A 187 -37.31 11.43 17.34
N LEU A 188 -36.40 11.54 16.36
CA LEU A 188 -36.01 10.41 15.51
C LEU A 188 -35.16 9.36 16.26
N TRP A 189 -34.48 9.70 17.36
CA TRP A 189 -33.75 8.70 18.15
C TRP A 189 -34.66 7.64 18.80
N LEU A 190 -35.93 8.00 19.09
CA LEU A 190 -36.97 7.05 19.51
C LEU A 190 -37.35 6.05 18.39
N VAL A 191 -37.04 6.37 17.14
CA VAL A 191 -37.34 5.57 15.95
C VAL A 191 -36.28 4.50 15.71
N THR A 192 -35.04 4.76 16.13
CA THR A 192 -33.89 3.89 15.84
C THR A 192 -33.60 2.86 16.93
N ARG A 193 -33.64 3.24 18.21
CA ARG A 193 -33.12 2.40 19.32
C ARG A 193 -34.13 2.11 20.44
N SER A 194 -35.43 2.22 20.17
CA SER A 194 -36.50 1.89 21.13
C SER A 194 -36.79 0.39 21.24
N SER A 195 -37.25 -0.06 22.42
CA SER A 195 -37.56 -1.46 22.67
C SER A 195 -38.83 -1.91 21.95
N GLU A 196 -38.87 -3.19 21.59
CA GLU A 196 -39.89 -3.86 20.76
C GLU A 196 -41.33 -3.62 21.24
N SER A 197 -41.51 -3.53 22.55
CA SER A 197 -42.75 -3.15 23.24
C SER A 197 -43.34 -1.78 22.87
N VAL A 198 -42.61 -0.94 22.12
CA VAL A 198 -42.98 0.45 21.80
C VAL A 198 -43.50 0.60 20.37
N TRP A 199 -43.38 -0.39 19.46
CA TRP A 199 -43.67 -0.19 18.02
C TRP A 199 -45.12 0.20 17.67
N SER A 200 -46.08 -0.02 18.57
CA SER A 200 -47.46 0.46 18.40
C SER A 200 -47.64 1.96 18.73
N ASN A 201 -46.58 2.67 19.15
CA ASN A 201 -46.63 4.07 19.52
C ASN A 201 -46.61 4.98 18.27
N PRO A 202 -47.60 5.87 18.07
CA PRO A 202 -47.59 6.81 16.94
C PRO A 202 -46.40 7.79 16.94
N SER A 203 -45.70 8.01 18.05
CA SER A 203 -44.60 8.99 18.13
C SER A 203 -43.51 8.81 17.07
N ALA A 204 -43.20 7.57 16.66
CA ALA A 204 -42.19 7.35 15.61
C ALA A 204 -42.65 7.84 14.23
N ARG A 205 -43.92 7.57 13.90
CA ARG A 205 -44.58 8.12 12.71
C ARG A 205 -44.70 9.64 12.79
N GLU A 206 -45.00 10.18 13.96
CA GLU A 206 -45.13 11.63 14.17
C GLU A 206 -43.80 12.37 14.00
N ALA A 207 -42.69 11.85 14.55
CA ALA A 207 -41.34 12.38 14.36
C ALA A 207 -40.90 12.31 12.89
N ALA A 208 -41.05 11.15 12.23
CA ALA A 208 -40.77 10.98 10.81
C ALA A 208 -41.60 11.93 9.92
N MET A 209 -42.88 12.12 10.25
CA MET A 209 -43.76 13.07 9.56
C MET A 209 -43.43 14.54 9.87
N ALA A 210 -42.77 14.85 10.98
CA ALA A 210 -42.30 16.20 11.30
C ALA A 210 -41.01 16.53 10.52
N PHE A 211 -40.00 15.66 10.60
CA PHE A 211 -38.74 15.76 9.88
C PHE A 211 -38.93 15.89 8.37
N MET A 212 -39.75 15.04 7.75
CA MET A 212 -40.02 15.10 6.31
C MET A 212 -40.87 16.32 5.88
N ARG A 213 -41.36 17.14 6.82
CA ARG A 213 -42.06 18.41 6.56
C ARG A 213 -41.21 19.66 6.75
N GLU A 214 -39.94 19.51 7.11
CA GLU A 214 -39.00 20.64 7.15
C GLU A 214 -38.86 21.30 5.77
N GLU A 215 -38.65 22.62 5.73
CA GLU A 215 -38.76 23.41 4.49
C GLU A 215 -37.80 22.92 3.37
N GLY A 216 -36.58 22.52 3.73
CA GLY A 216 -35.63 21.93 2.78
C GLY A 216 -36.09 20.57 2.25
N MET A 217 -36.70 19.74 3.10
CA MET A 217 -37.16 18.40 2.74
C MET A 217 -38.42 18.46 1.87
N ALA A 218 -39.44 19.19 2.33
CA ALA A 218 -40.72 19.33 1.65
C ALA A 218 -40.63 20.08 0.32
N SER A 219 -39.67 21.00 0.16
CA SER A 219 -39.47 21.72 -1.11
C SER A 219 -38.77 20.90 -2.21
N GLN A 220 -38.07 19.81 -1.85
CA GLN A 220 -37.31 18.98 -2.78
C GLN A 220 -37.95 17.60 -3.01
N LEU A 221 -38.51 16.99 -1.97
CA LEU A 221 -39.16 15.67 -2.00
C LEU A 221 -40.71 15.75 -2.08
N GLY A 222 -41.29 16.94 -1.86
CA GLY A 222 -42.72 17.18 -1.87
C GLY A 222 -43.42 16.90 -0.53
N GLU A 223 -44.75 16.80 -0.56
CA GLU A 223 -45.52 16.37 0.61
C GLU A 223 -45.17 14.93 1.00
N PHE A 224 -45.10 14.64 2.31
CA PHE A 224 -44.83 13.31 2.84
C PHE A 224 -46.15 12.62 3.27
N PRO A 225 -46.43 11.35 2.87
CA PRO A 225 -45.60 10.43 2.08
C PRO A 225 -45.34 10.89 0.63
N PRO A 226 -44.10 10.67 0.10
CA PRO A 226 -43.66 11.30 -1.14
C PRO A 226 -44.46 10.83 -2.37
N GLN A 227 -44.83 11.79 -3.22
CA GLN A 227 -45.56 11.52 -4.45
C GLN A 227 -44.58 11.16 -5.58
N PHE A 228 -44.41 9.86 -5.84
CA PHE A 228 -43.55 9.36 -6.90
C PHE A 228 -44.11 9.71 -8.30
N ARG A 229 -43.32 10.48 -9.06
CA ARG A 229 -43.63 10.89 -10.44
C ARG A 229 -43.70 9.68 -11.36
N THR A 230 -44.78 9.55 -12.13
CA THR A 230 -44.84 8.60 -13.25
C THR A 230 -44.00 9.10 -14.43
N TYR A 231 -43.20 8.21 -15.02
CA TYR A 231 -42.41 8.49 -16.23
C TYR A 231 -43.04 7.78 -17.44
N PRO A 232 -42.90 8.34 -18.67
CA PRO A 232 -43.34 7.64 -19.87
C PRO A 232 -42.49 6.39 -20.12
N PRO A 233 -43.03 5.33 -20.77
CA PRO A 233 -42.25 4.17 -21.19
C PRO A 233 -41.05 4.59 -22.06
N ASN A 234 -39.89 4.00 -21.78
CA ASN A 234 -38.64 4.33 -22.45
C ASN A 234 -37.87 3.04 -22.79
N GLU A 235 -37.87 2.65 -24.06
CA GLU A 235 -37.28 1.40 -24.56
C GLU A 235 -35.74 1.33 -24.40
N ALA A 236 -35.07 2.47 -24.14
CA ALA A 236 -33.64 2.50 -23.85
C ALA A 236 -33.31 2.08 -22.40
N ILE A 237 -34.29 2.08 -21.49
CA ILE A 237 -34.12 1.63 -20.10
C ILE A 237 -34.41 0.12 -20.05
N PRO A 238 -33.47 -0.71 -19.59
CA PRO A 238 -33.59 -2.16 -19.68
C PRO A 238 -34.67 -2.70 -18.73
N GLY A 239 -35.46 -3.63 -19.27
CA GLY A 239 -36.51 -4.36 -18.55
C GLY A 239 -36.00 -5.53 -17.71
N PRO A 240 -36.93 -6.35 -17.18
CA PRO A 240 -36.61 -7.54 -16.38
C PRO A 240 -35.55 -8.42 -17.04
N ARG A 241 -34.60 -8.86 -16.23
CA ARG A 241 -33.59 -9.86 -16.59
C ARG A 241 -33.69 -11.03 -15.63
N GLU A 242 -33.54 -12.23 -16.17
CA GLU A 242 -33.37 -13.43 -15.36
C GLU A 242 -32.06 -13.28 -14.57
N ILE A 243 -32.18 -13.17 -13.24
CA ILE A 243 -31.06 -13.36 -12.33
C ILE A 243 -30.61 -14.80 -12.55
N PRO A 244 -29.34 -15.06 -12.92
CA PRO A 244 -28.85 -16.43 -13.05
C PRO A 244 -29.14 -17.16 -11.74
N GLU A 245 -29.68 -18.38 -11.81
CA GLU A 245 -29.94 -19.18 -10.61
C GLU A 245 -28.68 -19.17 -9.74
N GLU A 246 -28.84 -18.78 -8.46
CA GLU A 246 -27.75 -18.72 -7.48
C GLU A 246 -27.22 -20.15 -7.36
N VAL A 247 -26.15 -20.46 -8.12
CA VAL A 247 -25.58 -21.80 -8.28
C VAL A 247 -25.36 -22.36 -6.89
N GLU A 248 -26.20 -23.31 -6.48
CA GLU A 248 -26.45 -23.63 -5.06
C GLU A 248 -25.12 -23.66 -4.28
N GLU A 249 -24.90 -22.62 -3.47
CA GLU A 249 -23.57 -22.37 -2.86
C GLU A 249 -23.13 -23.65 -2.14
N PRO A 250 -21.99 -24.27 -2.56
CA PRO A 250 -21.72 -25.66 -2.25
C PRO A 250 -21.72 -25.92 -0.75
N ASP A 251 -22.62 -26.83 -0.35
CA ASP A 251 -23.23 -26.96 0.98
C ASP A 251 -22.35 -26.44 2.14
N GLU A 252 -22.75 -25.31 2.74
CA GLU A 252 -21.98 -24.29 3.51
C GLU A 252 -20.72 -24.73 4.30
N ALA A 253 -20.64 -25.98 4.74
CA ALA A 253 -19.44 -26.57 5.32
C ALA A 253 -18.30 -26.74 4.30
N GLU A 254 -18.61 -27.08 3.05
CA GLU A 254 -17.64 -27.37 1.99
C GLU A 254 -16.87 -26.11 1.53
N GLU A 255 -17.52 -24.94 1.56
CA GLU A 255 -16.84 -23.66 1.29
C GLU A 255 -15.95 -23.17 2.44
N LEU A 256 -16.37 -23.33 3.70
CA LEU A 256 -15.68 -22.70 4.84
C LEU A 256 -14.20 -23.11 4.89
N TRP A 257 -13.88 -24.41 4.84
CA TRP A 257 -12.48 -24.85 4.92
C TRP A 257 -11.67 -24.44 3.67
N GLN A 258 -12.28 -24.37 2.48
CA GLN A 258 -11.64 -23.85 1.25
C GLN A 258 -11.32 -22.36 1.34
N PHE A 259 -12.26 -21.57 1.86
CA PHE A 259 -12.12 -20.14 2.11
C PHE A 259 -10.99 -19.86 3.13
N LEU A 260 -10.88 -20.69 4.17
CA LEU A 260 -9.80 -20.67 5.16
C LEU A 260 -8.45 -21.18 4.61
N GLY A 261 -8.41 -21.76 3.41
CA GLY A 261 -7.18 -22.17 2.73
C GLY A 261 -6.70 -23.58 3.09
N PHE A 262 -7.57 -24.44 3.64
CA PHE A 262 -7.33 -25.87 3.75
C PHE A 262 -7.61 -26.58 2.42
N GLU A 263 -6.92 -27.70 2.17
CA GLU A 263 -7.07 -28.48 0.93
C GLU A 263 -8.18 -29.55 1.01
N SER A 264 -8.71 -29.81 2.20
CA SER A 264 -9.84 -30.70 2.47
C SER A 264 -10.47 -30.42 3.83
N GLU A 265 -11.74 -30.80 4.01
CA GLU A 265 -12.45 -30.78 5.30
C GLU A 265 -11.65 -31.53 6.37
N GLN A 266 -11.13 -32.72 6.05
CA GLN A 266 -10.29 -33.51 6.95
C GLN A 266 -9.06 -32.72 7.45
N LYS A 267 -8.42 -31.91 6.60
CA LYS A 267 -7.26 -31.08 7.02
C LYS A 267 -7.67 -29.93 7.94
N TYR A 268 -8.89 -29.41 7.79
CA TYR A 268 -9.47 -28.45 8.73
C TYR A 268 -9.82 -29.11 10.07
N ASP A 269 -10.49 -30.25 10.07
CA ASP A 269 -10.77 -31.03 11.29
C ASP A 269 -9.49 -31.43 12.03
N GLU A 270 -8.45 -31.87 11.30
CA GLU A 270 -7.13 -32.15 11.87
C GLU A 270 -6.45 -30.90 12.42
N ALA A 271 -6.73 -29.70 11.89
CA ALA A 271 -6.25 -28.43 12.45
C ALA A 271 -7.03 -28.06 13.73
N MET A 272 -8.35 -28.14 13.71
CA MET A 272 -9.23 -27.92 14.88
C MET A 272 -8.83 -28.86 16.04
N ALA A 273 -8.65 -30.15 15.76
CA ALA A 273 -8.23 -31.15 16.75
C ALA A 273 -6.79 -30.94 17.26
N ARG A 274 -5.88 -30.41 16.43
CA ARG A 274 -4.52 -30.02 16.86
C ARG A 274 -4.55 -28.77 17.74
N ALA A 275 -5.33 -27.76 17.39
CA ALA A 275 -5.50 -26.53 18.15
C ALA A 275 -6.10 -26.80 19.54
N ALA A 276 -7.16 -27.62 19.60
CA ALA A 276 -7.83 -28.08 20.82
C ALA A 276 -6.91 -28.85 21.79
N GLY A 277 -5.83 -29.44 21.28
CA GLY A 277 -4.84 -30.17 22.08
C GLY A 277 -5.27 -31.60 22.42
N ARG A 278 -4.28 -32.51 22.44
CA ARG A 278 -4.55 -33.97 22.52
C ARG A 278 -5.15 -34.42 23.85
N ASP A 279 -5.04 -33.61 24.91
CA ASP A 279 -5.40 -34.03 26.25
C ASP A 279 -6.92 -33.94 26.52
N LEU A 280 -7.67 -33.15 25.73
CA LEU A 280 -9.14 -33.20 25.68
C LEU A 280 -9.66 -34.51 25.05
N CYS A 281 -8.91 -35.12 24.13
CA CYS A 281 -9.29 -36.35 23.42
C CYS A 281 -8.90 -37.65 24.15
N LYS A 282 -8.06 -37.60 25.19
CA LYS A 282 -7.37 -38.80 25.70
C LYS A 282 -8.09 -39.60 26.78
N ARG A 283 -9.19 -39.09 27.33
CA ARG A 283 -9.65 -39.53 28.66
C ARG A 283 -10.23 -40.96 28.69
N ASP A 284 -10.95 -41.36 27.64
CA ASP A 284 -11.79 -42.58 27.66
C ASP A 284 -11.55 -43.54 26.48
N GLY A 285 -10.51 -43.32 25.66
CA GLY A 285 -10.10 -44.23 24.57
C GLY A 285 -11.04 -44.31 23.36
N LEU A 286 -12.14 -43.56 23.36
CA LEU A 286 -13.03 -43.37 22.21
C LEU A 286 -12.36 -42.48 21.14
N PRO A 287 -12.69 -42.66 19.84
CA PRO A 287 -12.29 -41.71 18.81
C PRO A 287 -12.93 -40.33 19.05
N CYS A 288 -12.26 -39.25 18.65
CA CYS A 288 -12.69 -37.86 18.87
C CYS A 288 -13.90 -37.44 18.01
N ARG A 289 -15.04 -38.15 18.09
CA ARG A 289 -16.30 -37.74 17.47
C ARG A 289 -16.93 -36.58 18.25
N GLY A 290 -17.09 -35.44 17.59
CA GLY A 290 -17.93 -34.35 18.10
C GLY A 290 -17.32 -33.53 19.24
N LEU A 291 -16.05 -33.14 19.13
CA LEU A 291 -15.57 -31.98 19.88
C LEU A 291 -16.18 -30.73 19.22
N SER A 292 -17.39 -30.37 19.69
CA SER A 292 -18.22 -29.30 19.12
C SER A 292 -17.42 -28.03 18.87
N LEU A 293 -17.69 -27.40 17.73
CA LEU A 293 -17.14 -26.09 17.36
C LEU A 293 -17.38 -25.05 18.47
N SER A 294 -18.49 -25.18 19.23
CA SER A 294 -18.77 -24.33 20.40
C SER A 294 -17.68 -24.42 21.47
N LYS A 295 -17.42 -25.63 21.98
CA LYS A 295 -16.39 -25.89 23.01
C LYS A 295 -14.97 -25.54 22.56
N ALA A 296 -14.66 -25.72 21.28
CA ALA A 296 -13.36 -25.33 20.73
C ALA A 296 -13.14 -23.80 20.72
N ALA A 297 -14.22 -23.01 20.74
CA ALA A 297 -14.20 -21.56 20.65
C ALA A 297 -14.53 -20.84 21.97
N GLU A 298 -14.76 -21.58 23.06
CA GLU A 298 -14.72 -21.07 24.43
C GLU A 298 -13.28 -20.88 24.95
N ASP A 299 -12.30 -21.63 24.42
CA ASP A 299 -10.89 -21.55 24.83
C ASP A 299 -10.09 -20.58 23.94
N GLU A 300 -9.72 -19.43 24.52
CA GLU A 300 -8.88 -18.39 23.92
C GLU A 300 -7.55 -18.94 23.36
N ASN A 301 -6.99 -20.00 23.96
CA ASN A 301 -5.76 -20.63 23.49
C ASN A 301 -5.98 -21.43 22.19
N VAL A 302 -7.16 -22.03 22.03
CA VAL A 302 -7.54 -22.81 20.84
C VAL A 302 -7.85 -21.85 19.69
N LEU A 303 -8.60 -20.77 19.95
CA LEU A 303 -8.80 -19.68 18.99
C LEU A 303 -7.46 -19.05 18.55
N SER A 304 -6.55 -18.75 19.48
CA SER A 304 -5.23 -18.19 19.16
C SER A 304 -4.42 -19.11 18.23
N ARG A 305 -4.36 -20.42 18.52
CA ARG A 305 -3.70 -21.41 17.65
C ARG A 305 -4.35 -21.52 16.27
N LEU A 306 -5.68 -21.56 16.22
CA LEU A 306 -6.44 -21.61 14.97
C LEU A 306 -6.20 -20.35 14.13
N SER A 307 -6.13 -19.18 14.77
CA SER A 307 -5.81 -17.90 14.12
C SER A 307 -4.40 -17.94 13.52
N GLU A 308 -3.42 -18.50 14.23
CA GLU A 308 -2.06 -18.66 13.71
C GLU A 308 -1.97 -19.62 12.50
N GLU A 309 -2.78 -20.68 12.47
CA GLU A 309 -2.81 -21.69 11.41
C GLU A 309 -3.58 -21.21 10.17
N VAL A 310 -4.75 -20.57 10.34
CA VAL A 310 -5.47 -19.89 9.24
C VAL A 310 -4.59 -18.78 8.66
N ALA A 311 -3.94 -17.98 9.50
CA ALA A 311 -2.98 -16.98 9.04
C ALA A 311 -1.73 -17.59 8.38
N ALA A 312 -1.39 -18.86 8.63
CA ALA A 312 -0.30 -19.53 7.94
C ALA A 312 -0.72 -19.97 6.54
N LYS A 313 -1.89 -20.60 6.41
CA LYS A 313 -2.44 -21.01 5.11
C LYS A 313 -2.74 -19.83 4.20
N ASP A 314 -3.30 -18.74 4.74
CA ASP A 314 -3.56 -17.54 3.95
C ASP A 314 -2.26 -16.81 3.57
N PHE A 315 -1.25 -16.77 4.45
CA PHE A 315 0.08 -16.26 4.11
C PHE A 315 0.72 -17.05 2.96
N GLU A 316 0.73 -18.38 3.03
CA GLU A 316 1.23 -19.26 1.97
C GLU A 316 0.53 -18.98 0.63
N LYS A 317 -0.81 -18.91 0.64
CA LYS A 317 -1.64 -18.61 -0.53
C LYS A 317 -1.35 -17.22 -1.11
N LEU A 318 -1.18 -16.21 -0.26
CA LEU A 318 -0.90 -14.83 -0.68
C LEU A 318 0.53 -14.65 -1.19
N VAL A 319 1.58 -15.18 -0.56
CA VAL A 319 2.96 -14.98 -1.08
C VAL A 319 3.20 -15.65 -2.42
N VAL A 320 2.52 -16.75 -2.73
CA VAL A 320 2.50 -17.34 -4.07
C VAL A 320 1.71 -16.43 -5.02
N ARG A 321 0.46 -16.07 -4.66
CA ARG A 321 -0.42 -15.22 -5.49
C ARG A 321 0.17 -13.83 -5.80
N PHE A 322 1.07 -13.32 -4.96
CA PHE A 322 1.75 -12.03 -5.15
C PHE A 322 3.19 -12.14 -5.69
N GLY A 323 3.70 -13.35 -5.96
CA GLY A 323 5.04 -13.57 -6.53
C GLY A 323 6.22 -13.45 -5.55
N VAL A 324 5.95 -13.22 -4.27
CA VAL A 324 6.98 -13.15 -3.20
C VAL A 324 7.65 -14.51 -2.98
N ALA A 325 6.90 -15.60 -3.09
CA ALA A 325 7.42 -16.96 -2.89
C ALA A 325 8.51 -17.33 -3.90
N ASP A 326 8.33 -16.99 -5.19
CA ASP A 326 9.30 -17.28 -6.24
C ASP A 326 10.61 -16.54 -6.03
N LEU A 327 10.58 -15.30 -5.51
CA LEU A 327 11.80 -14.56 -5.21
C LEU A 327 12.53 -15.11 -3.98
N ALA A 328 11.79 -15.45 -2.91
CA ALA A 328 12.36 -16.07 -1.71
C ALA A 328 13.06 -17.40 -2.03
N LYS A 329 12.43 -18.23 -2.86
CA LYS A 329 12.97 -19.51 -3.32
C LYS A 329 14.15 -19.35 -4.28
N SER A 330 14.02 -18.52 -5.32
CA SER A 330 15.03 -18.39 -6.38
C SER A 330 16.32 -17.70 -5.95
N ARG A 331 16.29 -16.81 -4.94
CA ARG A 331 17.49 -16.04 -4.52
C ARG A 331 17.87 -16.14 -3.05
N GLY A 332 16.96 -16.55 -2.18
CA GLY A 332 17.26 -16.83 -0.76
C GLY A 332 17.41 -18.32 -0.46
N GLY A 333 16.84 -19.21 -1.27
CA GLY A 333 16.62 -20.60 -0.91
C GLY A 333 15.63 -20.79 0.24
N LEU A 334 14.88 -19.74 0.61
CA LEU A 334 13.94 -19.79 1.74
C LEU A 334 12.67 -20.52 1.33
N GLU A 335 12.28 -21.48 2.17
CA GLU A 335 10.93 -22.02 2.21
C GLU A 335 9.94 -20.98 2.76
N VAL A 336 8.69 -21.01 2.31
CA VAL A 336 7.65 -20.03 2.71
C VAL A 336 7.40 -20.05 4.22
N GLY A 337 7.46 -21.23 4.84
CA GLY A 337 7.37 -21.37 6.30
C GLY A 337 8.51 -20.69 7.05
N GLU A 338 9.73 -20.66 6.48
CA GLU A 338 10.86 -19.95 7.07
C GLU A 338 10.72 -18.43 6.91
N LEU A 339 10.25 -17.97 5.74
CA LEU A 339 9.92 -16.56 5.52
C LEU A 339 8.87 -16.08 6.55
N ARG A 340 7.81 -16.86 6.78
CA ARG A 340 6.81 -16.61 7.84
C ARG A 340 7.44 -16.57 9.23
N ALA A 341 8.33 -17.52 9.54
CA ALA A 341 9.01 -17.59 10.84
C ALA A 341 9.91 -16.38 11.10
N ARG A 342 10.63 -15.89 10.09
CA ARG A 342 11.41 -14.65 10.17
C ARG A 342 10.50 -13.42 10.32
N LEU A 343 9.38 -13.38 9.59
CA LEU A 343 8.42 -12.26 9.65
C LEU A 343 7.68 -12.14 10.99
N ARG A 344 7.49 -13.23 11.75
CA ARG A 344 6.97 -13.19 13.14
C ARG A 344 7.82 -12.35 14.09
N GLY A 345 9.11 -12.17 13.79
CA GLY A 345 10.03 -11.29 14.52
C GLY A 345 10.42 -10.02 13.77
N TYR A 346 9.84 -9.76 12.59
CA TYR A 346 10.18 -8.61 11.76
C TYR A 346 9.22 -7.44 12.03
N GLN A 347 9.80 -6.27 12.30
CA GLN A 347 9.07 -5.01 12.39
C GLN A 347 9.51 -4.12 11.23
N ALA A 348 8.54 -3.54 10.52
CA ALA A 348 8.78 -2.92 9.22
C ALA A 348 9.62 -1.64 9.34
N LEU A 349 10.55 -1.44 8.40
CA LEU A 349 11.54 -0.35 8.39
C LEU A 349 10.97 1.02 7.97
N SER A 350 9.71 1.32 8.29
CA SER A 350 9.05 2.59 7.92
C SER A 350 8.15 3.13 9.04
N SER A 351 8.74 3.92 9.95
CA SER A 351 8.01 4.68 10.96
C SER A 351 7.91 6.16 10.57
N SER A 352 6.68 6.67 10.36
CA SER A 352 6.40 8.12 10.32
C SER A 352 4.90 8.50 10.41
N PHE A 353 4.06 7.78 11.17
CA PHE A 353 2.67 8.23 11.41
C PHE A 353 2.19 7.87 12.83
N SER A 354 2.32 8.82 13.76
CA SER A 354 1.79 8.69 15.12
C SER A 354 0.43 9.39 15.25
N VAL A 355 -0.67 8.63 15.20
CA VAL A 355 -2.00 9.11 15.58
C VAL A 355 -2.26 8.79 17.06
N SER A 356 -2.89 9.75 17.75
CA SER A 356 -3.42 9.71 19.12
C SER A 356 -3.01 8.55 20.04
N LYS A 357 -2.11 8.82 20.98
CA LYS A 357 -1.62 7.89 22.01
C LYS A 357 -2.64 7.57 23.12
N SER A 358 -3.94 7.51 22.79
CA SER A 358 -5.05 7.68 23.75
C SER A 358 -6.00 6.47 23.90
N VAL A 359 -5.87 5.41 23.10
CA VAL A 359 -6.75 4.22 23.16
C VAL A 359 -5.97 2.93 23.50
N SER A 360 -4.67 3.02 23.79
CA SER A 360 -3.79 1.89 24.16
C SER A 360 -4.02 1.35 25.60
N SER A 361 -5.28 1.23 26.02
CA SER A 361 -5.71 0.51 27.22
C SER A 361 -6.64 -0.62 26.80
N SER A 362 -6.09 -1.85 26.72
CA SER A 362 -6.71 -3.05 26.14
C SER A 362 -8.22 -3.17 26.39
N ILE A 363 -9.04 -3.01 25.34
CA ILE A 363 -10.41 -3.51 25.33
C ILE A 363 -10.31 -5.04 25.29
N ARG A 364 -10.48 -5.68 26.44
CA ARG A 364 -10.47 -7.14 26.52
C ARG A 364 -11.80 -7.65 26.01
N ILE A 365 -11.78 -8.48 24.98
CA ILE A 365 -12.97 -9.17 24.44
C ILE A 365 -13.71 -9.93 25.57
N ALA A 366 -12.95 -10.46 26.54
CA ALA A 366 -13.48 -11.07 27.76
C ALA A 366 -14.41 -10.15 28.57
N ASP A 367 -14.18 -8.83 28.61
CA ASP A 367 -15.01 -7.89 29.38
C ASP A 367 -16.24 -7.40 28.57
N LEU A 368 -16.14 -7.35 27.23
CA LEU A 368 -17.33 -7.24 26.35
C LEU A 368 -18.27 -8.45 26.55
N THR A 369 -17.73 -9.68 26.50
CA THR A 369 -18.52 -10.91 26.72
C THR A 369 -19.07 -11.07 28.14
N LYS A 370 -18.46 -10.45 29.17
CA LYS A 370 -19.04 -10.39 30.52
C LYS A 370 -20.23 -9.43 30.56
N ASN A 371 -20.10 -8.23 30.00
CA ASN A 371 -21.17 -7.24 30.01
C ASN A 371 -22.37 -7.69 29.15
N ALA A 372 -22.12 -8.39 28.04
CA ALA A 372 -23.15 -9.00 27.20
C ALA A 372 -24.02 -10.05 27.91
N LYS A 373 -23.65 -10.55 29.11
CA LYS A 373 -24.54 -11.44 29.89
C LYS A 373 -25.73 -10.71 30.53
N ASN A 374 -25.65 -9.38 30.65
CA ASN A 374 -26.64 -8.54 31.36
C ASN A 374 -27.46 -7.62 30.44
N ALA A 375 -27.16 -7.57 29.13
CA ALA A 375 -27.88 -6.79 28.13
C ALA A 375 -28.63 -7.74 27.15
N GLY A 376 -29.58 -7.19 26.37
CA GLY A 376 -30.33 -7.93 25.35
C GLY A 376 -29.38 -8.59 24.33
N LYS A 377 -29.52 -9.90 24.10
CA LYS A 377 -28.39 -10.73 23.65
C LYS A 377 -28.17 -10.81 22.14
N GLY A 378 -29.15 -10.46 21.31
CA GLY A 378 -28.99 -10.47 19.84
C GLY A 378 -28.19 -9.28 19.31
N VAL A 379 -28.57 -8.06 19.73
CA VAL A 379 -28.14 -6.79 19.10
C VAL A 379 -26.61 -6.58 19.11
N LEU A 380 -25.93 -6.95 20.20
CA LEU A 380 -24.49 -6.68 20.39
C LEU A 380 -23.57 -7.48 19.46
N LEU A 381 -24.02 -8.62 18.92
CA LEU A 381 -23.17 -9.53 18.14
C LEU A 381 -22.78 -8.96 16.77
N ILE A 382 -23.66 -8.18 16.15
CA ILE A 382 -23.44 -7.61 14.81
C ILE A 382 -22.48 -6.40 14.89
N ALA A 383 -22.69 -5.51 15.87
CA ALA A 383 -21.85 -4.32 16.07
C ALA A 383 -20.38 -4.68 16.40
N ALA A 384 -20.15 -5.76 17.15
CA ALA A 384 -18.82 -6.21 17.53
C ALA A 384 -17.91 -6.52 16.32
N LEU A 385 -18.46 -7.07 15.22
CA LEU A 385 -17.70 -7.33 13.99
C LEU A 385 -17.28 -6.05 13.26
N GLY A 386 -18.15 -5.03 13.23
CA GLY A 386 -17.82 -3.73 12.64
C GLY A 386 -16.69 -3.02 13.39
N ILE A 387 -16.74 -3.04 14.73
CA ILE A 387 -15.68 -2.52 15.59
C ILE A 387 -14.38 -3.32 15.37
N TYR A 388 -14.46 -4.64 15.23
CA TYR A 388 -13.28 -5.49 15.02
C TYR A 388 -12.54 -5.19 13.70
N VAL A 389 -13.28 -4.93 12.61
CA VAL A 389 -12.69 -4.52 11.32
C VAL A 389 -11.93 -3.19 11.42
N LYS A 390 -12.36 -2.29 12.31
CA LYS A 390 -11.67 -1.03 12.62
C LYS A 390 -10.35 -1.27 13.39
N GLU A 391 -10.35 -2.14 14.39
CA GLU A 391 -9.12 -2.51 15.13
C GLU A 391 -8.07 -3.20 14.23
N VAL A 392 -8.51 -4.01 13.27
CA VAL A 392 -7.63 -4.66 12.28
C VAL A 392 -6.78 -3.66 11.47
N ILE A 393 -7.32 -2.46 11.21
CA ILE A 393 -6.60 -1.38 10.51
C ILE A 393 -5.50 -0.78 11.40
N GLU A 394 -5.69 -0.76 12.72
CA GLU A 394 -4.77 -0.14 13.69
C GLU A 394 -3.51 -1.00 13.97
N VAL A 395 -3.58 -2.31 13.73
CA VAL A 395 -2.51 -3.30 14.00
C VAL A 395 -1.23 -3.12 13.15
N PHE A 396 -1.25 -2.30 12.10
CA PHE A 396 -0.13 -2.10 11.17
C PHE A 396 1.00 -1.15 11.68
N SER A 397 1.08 -0.84 12.98
CA SER A 397 1.63 0.46 13.44
C SER A 397 2.77 0.51 14.49
N THR A 398 3.47 -0.59 14.87
CA THR A 398 4.44 -0.53 16.02
C THR A 398 5.77 -1.31 15.89
N GLU A 399 6.79 -0.88 16.67
CA GLU A 399 8.24 -0.87 16.33
C GLU A 399 9.18 -1.74 17.22
N THR A 400 10.42 -2.00 16.76
CA THR A 400 11.75 -1.85 17.43
C THR A 400 12.92 -2.42 16.56
N SER A 401 14.21 -2.29 16.97
CA SER A 401 15.44 -2.55 16.16
C SER A 401 16.69 -2.86 17.05
N ALA A 402 17.97 -3.04 16.65
CA ALA A 402 18.76 -2.74 15.43
C ALA A 402 20.13 -3.52 15.36
N LEU A 403 21.00 -3.18 14.38
CA LEU A 403 22.47 -3.45 14.24
C LEU A 403 22.93 -4.90 13.83
N ASP A 404 24.10 -5.14 13.21
CA ASP A 404 25.30 -4.31 12.91
C ASP A 404 26.05 -4.66 11.55
N ARG A 405 27.30 -4.18 11.32
CA ARG A 405 27.93 -3.84 10.00
C ARG A 405 29.24 -4.55 9.54
N LEU A 406 29.51 -4.54 8.20
CA LEU A 406 30.80 -4.31 7.44
C LEU A 406 32.03 -5.29 7.57
N ALA A 407 33.15 -5.31 6.77
CA ALA A 407 33.69 -4.60 5.55
C ALA A 407 34.97 -5.31 4.94
N VAL A 408 35.62 -4.74 3.89
CA VAL A 408 37.11 -4.58 3.61
C VAL A 408 37.60 -4.80 2.12
N LEU A 409 38.76 -4.22 1.74
CA LEU A 409 39.35 -3.95 0.38
C LEU A 409 40.76 -4.66 0.17
N THR A 410 41.67 -4.50 -0.83
CA THR A 410 41.99 -3.55 -1.96
C THR A 410 43.09 -4.17 -2.92
N SER A 411 43.55 -3.49 -4.01
CA SER A 411 45.02 -3.13 -4.27
C SER A 411 45.66 -3.17 -5.72
N ILE A 412 46.78 -2.40 -5.87
CA ILE A 412 48.02 -2.53 -6.72
C ILE A 412 48.08 -2.27 -8.26
N PHE A 413 49.20 -1.69 -8.75
CA PHE A 413 49.53 -1.16 -10.12
C PHE A 413 50.73 -1.88 -10.79
N PRO A 414 51.02 -1.66 -12.10
CA PRO A 414 52.38 -1.21 -12.51
C PRO A 414 52.49 -0.30 -13.78
N LEU A 415 53.73 0.05 -14.16
CA LEU A 415 54.22 0.83 -15.33
C LEU A 415 54.58 -0.10 -16.53
N VAL A 416 55.19 0.27 -17.69
CA VAL A 416 55.93 1.45 -18.26
C VAL A 416 55.53 1.59 -19.77
N GLY A 417 56.17 2.28 -20.74
CA GLY A 417 57.41 3.11 -20.89
C GLY A 417 57.70 3.41 -22.40
N CYS A 418 58.69 4.26 -22.74
CA CYS A 418 58.97 4.70 -24.14
C CYS A 418 60.48 4.75 -24.50
N GLY A 419 60.83 4.55 -25.79
CA GLY A 419 62.22 4.63 -26.26
C GLY A 419 62.46 4.54 -27.79
N VAL A 420 61.50 4.96 -28.64
CA VAL A 420 61.56 4.72 -30.10
C VAL A 420 61.33 5.97 -30.97
N GLN A 421 60.74 7.04 -30.43
CA GLN A 421 60.21 8.15 -31.27
C GLN A 421 61.24 9.24 -31.65
N ALA A 422 62.40 9.31 -31.00
CA ALA A 422 63.40 10.38 -31.22
C ALA A 422 64.00 10.43 -32.64
N VAL A 423 63.81 9.39 -33.46
CA VAL A 423 64.33 9.31 -34.84
C VAL A 423 63.36 9.92 -35.88
N ALA A 424 62.10 10.19 -35.51
CA ALA A 424 61.07 10.60 -36.47
C ALA A 424 61.00 12.12 -36.75
N ASP A 425 61.15 12.97 -35.72
CA ASP A 425 60.75 14.38 -35.79
C ASP A 425 61.82 15.35 -36.34
N GLY A 426 62.81 14.84 -37.09
CA GLY A 426 63.89 15.64 -37.68
C GLY A 426 63.50 16.56 -38.85
N VAL A 427 62.22 16.58 -39.26
CA VAL A 427 61.77 17.18 -40.54
C VAL A 427 60.89 18.42 -40.37
N LYS A 428 60.41 18.72 -39.15
CA LYS A 428 59.59 19.92 -38.86
C LYS A 428 60.39 20.92 -38.04
N GLY A 429 60.49 22.15 -38.54
CA GLY A 429 61.39 23.20 -38.06
C GLY A 429 60.96 23.90 -36.77
N ASP A 430 60.47 23.14 -35.78
CA ASP A 430 60.26 23.65 -34.42
C ASP A 430 61.55 23.47 -33.61
N VAL A 431 61.94 24.48 -32.83
CA VAL A 431 63.30 24.60 -32.27
C VAL A 431 63.27 24.98 -30.79
N ASP A 432 62.77 24.06 -29.97
CA ASP A 432 63.16 24.03 -28.56
C ASP A 432 64.66 23.70 -28.45
N VAL A 433 65.47 24.76 -28.34
CA VAL A 433 66.93 24.70 -28.24
C VAL A 433 67.35 23.99 -26.95
N ILE A 434 66.61 24.16 -25.86
CA ILE A 434 66.95 23.61 -24.54
C ILE A 434 66.70 22.10 -24.55
N GLY A 435 65.52 21.67 -24.98
CA GLY A 435 65.19 20.25 -25.13
C GLY A 435 66.15 19.52 -26.08
N LYS A 436 66.39 20.06 -27.28
CA LYS A 436 67.29 19.42 -28.26
C LYS A 436 68.73 19.32 -27.73
N THR A 437 69.23 20.34 -27.03
CA THR A 437 70.58 20.30 -26.43
C THR A 437 70.67 19.27 -25.30
N LEU A 438 69.67 19.18 -24.41
CA LEU A 438 69.68 18.23 -23.29
C LEU A 438 69.72 16.76 -23.74
N CYS A 439 69.00 16.40 -24.82
CA CYS A 439 69.08 15.03 -25.36
C CYS A 439 70.48 14.73 -25.92
N LEU A 440 71.05 15.64 -26.69
CA LEU A 440 72.37 15.46 -27.30
C LEU A 440 73.49 15.42 -26.23
N VAL A 441 73.38 16.22 -25.17
CA VAL A 441 74.25 16.16 -23.99
C VAL A 441 74.03 14.86 -23.22
N GLY A 442 72.79 14.40 -23.05
CA GLY A 442 72.47 13.13 -22.39
C GLY A 442 73.07 11.91 -23.11
N ASP A 443 72.94 11.86 -24.43
CA ASP A 443 73.52 10.82 -25.28
C ASP A 443 75.06 10.87 -25.32
N VAL A 444 75.66 12.07 -25.40
CA VAL A 444 77.12 12.21 -25.33
C VAL A 444 77.66 11.79 -23.98
N LEU A 445 77.01 12.20 -22.87
CA LEU A 445 77.38 11.76 -21.52
C LEU A 445 77.29 10.24 -21.37
N LEU A 446 76.26 9.60 -21.95
CA LEU A 446 76.08 8.15 -22.00
C LEU A 446 77.25 7.37 -22.64
N PHE A 447 78.04 8.01 -23.51
CA PHE A 447 79.26 7.43 -24.09
C PHE A 447 80.56 7.83 -23.37
N THR A 448 80.48 8.46 -22.20
CA THR A 448 81.63 8.82 -21.34
C THR A 448 81.56 8.10 -19.98
N PRO A 449 82.62 8.15 -19.15
CA PRO A 449 82.55 7.72 -17.75
C PRO A 449 81.48 8.44 -16.91
N LEU A 450 80.92 9.56 -17.39
CA LEU A 450 79.81 10.30 -16.78
C LEU A 450 78.42 9.80 -17.22
N TRP A 451 78.33 8.60 -17.80
CA TRP A 451 77.06 8.01 -18.26
C TRP A 451 75.90 8.01 -17.24
N PRO A 452 76.09 7.97 -15.90
CA PRO A 452 74.97 8.10 -14.97
C PRO A 452 74.31 9.49 -15.01
N LEU A 453 75.08 10.55 -15.29
CA LEU A 453 74.51 11.88 -15.57
C LEU A 453 73.81 11.89 -16.94
N GLY A 454 74.31 11.15 -17.93
CA GLY A 454 73.64 11.03 -19.24
C GLY A 454 72.25 10.39 -19.12
N VAL A 455 72.14 9.28 -18.37
CA VAL A 455 70.87 8.65 -18.01
C VAL A 455 69.97 9.62 -17.23
N LEU A 456 70.52 10.33 -16.25
CA LEU A 456 69.75 11.30 -15.45
C LEU A 456 69.17 12.43 -16.33
N VAL A 457 69.98 13.00 -17.24
CA VAL A 457 69.57 14.07 -18.16
C VAL A 457 68.52 13.59 -19.16
N GLN A 458 68.63 12.35 -19.67
CA GLN A 458 67.58 11.79 -20.54
C GLN A 458 66.29 11.50 -19.78
N LEU A 459 66.37 11.00 -18.55
CA LEU A 459 65.19 10.80 -17.70
C LEU A 459 64.51 12.13 -17.35
N THR A 460 65.26 13.18 -17.01
CA THR A 460 64.69 14.50 -16.68
C THR A 460 64.11 15.18 -17.92
N ARG A 461 64.73 15.08 -19.12
CA ARG A 461 64.10 15.58 -20.36
C ARG A 461 62.84 14.79 -20.71
N MET A 462 62.90 13.45 -20.73
CA MET A 462 61.73 12.62 -21.05
C MET A 462 60.56 12.96 -20.11
N TRP A 463 60.85 13.12 -18.82
CA TRP A 463 59.88 13.51 -17.82
C TRP A 463 59.38 14.97 -18.01
N TRP A 464 60.24 15.90 -18.41
CA TRP A 464 59.85 17.29 -18.68
C TRP A 464 58.83 17.36 -19.83
N GLU A 465 59.11 16.71 -20.95
CA GLU A 465 58.29 16.75 -22.17
C GLU A 465 56.99 15.94 -22.02
N LEU A 466 57.02 14.82 -21.29
CA LEU A 466 55.86 13.93 -21.14
C LEU A 466 54.97 14.26 -19.94
N VAL A 467 55.52 14.85 -18.87
CA VAL A 467 54.82 15.13 -17.61
C VAL A 467 54.84 16.62 -17.29
N ALA A 468 56.01 17.22 -17.02
CA ALA A 468 56.10 18.57 -16.45
C ALA A 468 55.41 19.62 -17.32
N LYS A 469 55.76 19.67 -18.61
CA LYS A 469 55.21 20.64 -19.57
C LYS A 469 53.68 20.56 -19.64
N LYS A 470 53.10 19.36 -19.70
CA LYS A 470 51.64 19.16 -19.75
C LYS A 470 50.94 19.55 -18.44
N VAL A 471 51.55 19.25 -17.30
CA VAL A 471 51.02 19.63 -15.98
C VAL A 471 51.09 21.15 -15.79
N ILE A 472 52.19 21.79 -16.21
CA ILE A 472 52.36 23.26 -16.19
C ILE A 472 51.37 23.93 -17.15
N GLU A 473 51.26 23.47 -18.40
CA GLU A 473 50.29 23.99 -19.39
C GLU A 473 48.83 23.83 -18.91
N LYS A 474 48.51 22.71 -18.24
CA LYS A 474 47.20 22.48 -17.61
C LYS A 474 46.95 23.46 -16.46
N ILE A 475 47.88 23.58 -15.51
CA ILE A 475 47.75 24.46 -14.32
C ILE A 475 47.75 25.95 -14.71
N ALA A 476 48.48 26.34 -15.75
CA ALA A 476 48.50 27.70 -16.27
C ALA A 476 47.18 28.14 -16.95
N SER A 477 46.25 27.21 -17.21
CA SER A 477 44.94 27.49 -17.77
C SER A 477 43.83 27.04 -16.80
N PRO A 478 43.25 27.96 -16.01
CA PRO A 478 42.13 27.64 -15.12
C PRO A 478 40.94 26.97 -15.83
N GLU A 479 40.74 27.29 -17.12
CA GLU A 479 39.72 26.66 -17.96
C GLU A 479 40.00 25.17 -18.20
N LEU A 480 41.27 24.79 -18.46
CA LEU A 480 41.64 23.37 -18.63
C LEU A 480 41.62 22.60 -17.31
N VAL A 481 41.85 23.26 -16.17
CA VAL A 481 41.65 22.66 -14.84
C VAL A 481 40.15 22.45 -14.60
N HIS A 482 39.31 23.45 -14.85
CA HIS A 482 37.86 23.37 -14.68
C HIS A 482 37.22 22.32 -15.60
N GLN A 483 37.59 22.31 -16.88
CA GLN A 483 37.14 21.29 -17.83
C GLN A 483 37.60 19.89 -17.39
N SER A 484 38.88 19.70 -17.04
CA SER A 484 39.36 18.39 -16.56
C SER A 484 38.68 17.90 -15.28
N ARG A 485 38.14 18.80 -14.45
CA ARG A 485 37.37 18.49 -13.25
C ARG A 485 35.94 18.05 -13.61
N LEU A 486 35.30 18.79 -14.53
CA LEU A 486 33.97 18.46 -15.06
C LEU A 486 33.98 17.15 -15.87
N ASP A 487 34.97 16.94 -16.73
CA ASP A 487 35.11 15.74 -17.55
C ASP A 487 35.26 14.48 -16.68
N GLY A 488 36.13 14.53 -15.67
CA GLY A 488 36.35 13.41 -14.74
C GLY A 488 35.12 13.12 -13.85
N TRP A 489 34.39 14.16 -13.43
CA TRP A 489 33.13 13.98 -12.71
C TRP A 489 32.04 13.41 -13.63
N THR A 490 32.00 13.82 -14.89
CA THR A 490 31.06 13.30 -15.89
C THR A 490 31.36 11.84 -16.26
N GLU A 491 32.64 11.43 -16.34
CA GLU A 491 33.03 10.02 -16.50
C GLU A 491 32.57 9.18 -15.30
N PHE A 492 32.72 9.68 -14.07
CA PHE A 492 32.22 9.03 -12.86
C PHE A 492 30.69 8.89 -12.88
N CYS A 493 29.95 9.98 -13.15
CA CYS A 493 28.49 9.96 -13.24
C CYS A 493 27.99 9.04 -14.36
N GLY A 494 28.66 8.96 -15.52
CA GLY A 494 28.33 7.99 -16.57
C GLY A 494 28.54 6.53 -16.14
N GLY A 495 29.54 6.27 -15.28
CA GLY A 495 29.70 4.99 -14.60
C GLY A 495 28.55 4.66 -13.65
N VAL A 496 28.08 5.65 -12.89
CA VAL A 496 26.91 5.53 -12.00
C VAL A 496 25.62 5.32 -12.78
N GLU A 497 25.37 6.10 -13.85
CA GLU A 497 24.20 5.94 -14.73
C GLU A 497 24.11 4.52 -15.27
N LYS A 498 25.24 3.99 -15.76
CA LYS A 498 25.33 2.61 -16.26
C LYS A 498 25.01 1.56 -15.20
N TYR A 499 25.28 1.82 -13.92
CA TYR A 499 24.87 0.94 -12.83
C TYR A 499 23.38 1.08 -12.50
N ILE A 500 22.86 2.30 -12.36
CA ILE A 500 21.43 2.54 -12.05
C ILE A 500 20.53 2.00 -13.18
N ARG A 501 20.94 2.12 -14.46
CA ARG A 501 20.24 1.53 -15.61
C ARG A 501 20.37 0.01 -15.73
N SER A 502 21.22 -0.64 -14.92
CA SER A 502 21.49 -2.09 -15.06
C SER A 502 20.41 -2.95 -14.40
N ASP A 503 20.21 -4.15 -14.94
CA ASP A 503 19.30 -5.14 -14.35
C ASP A 503 19.73 -5.58 -12.94
N ALA A 504 21.02 -5.45 -12.61
CA ALA A 504 21.52 -5.67 -11.25
C ALA A 504 21.01 -4.62 -10.25
N PHE A 505 20.72 -3.39 -10.67
CA PHE A 505 20.11 -2.36 -9.82
C PHE A 505 18.59 -2.58 -9.72
N ALA A 506 17.93 -2.90 -10.84
CA ALA A 506 16.51 -3.28 -10.86
C ALA A 506 16.22 -4.49 -9.95
N ASP A 507 17.06 -5.53 -10.01
CA ASP A 507 17.04 -6.71 -9.13
C ASP A 507 17.03 -6.34 -7.64
N ASN A 508 17.76 -5.30 -7.24
CA ASN A 508 17.94 -4.94 -5.83
C ASN A 508 16.72 -4.17 -5.30
N MET A 509 16.20 -3.24 -6.10
CA MET A 509 14.93 -2.58 -5.82
C MET A 509 13.77 -3.58 -5.76
N GLN A 510 13.71 -4.55 -6.69
CA GLN A 510 12.69 -5.59 -6.67
C GLN A 510 12.80 -6.47 -5.41
N ARG A 511 14.02 -6.79 -4.94
CA ARG A 511 14.22 -7.48 -3.65
C ARG A 511 13.71 -6.67 -2.46
N GLN A 512 14.04 -5.39 -2.39
CA GLN A 512 13.55 -4.54 -1.29
C GLN A 512 12.04 -4.39 -1.32
N TYR A 513 11.45 -4.16 -2.51
CA TYR A 513 10.01 -4.10 -2.71
C TYR A 513 9.30 -5.38 -2.25
N MET A 514 9.78 -6.54 -2.68
CA MET A 514 9.19 -7.83 -2.30
C MET A 514 9.42 -8.18 -0.82
N ALA A 515 10.49 -7.68 -0.20
CA ALA A 515 10.71 -7.81 1.24
C ALA A 515 9.69 -6.96 2.04
N GLU A 516 9.51 -5.68 1.69
CA GLU A 516 8.50 -4.82 2.33
C GLU A 516 7.07 -5.36 2.07
N MET A 517 6.76 -5.79 0.84
CA MET A 517 5.50 -6.47 0.48
C MET A 517 5.25 -7.76 1.28
N SER A 518 6.30 -8.54 1.61
CA SER A 518 6.14 -9.77 2.40
C SER A 518 5.63 -9.50 3.81
N ALA A 519 6.02 -8.38 4.42
CA ALA A 519 5.54 -7.97 5.74
C ALA A 519 4.07 -7.51 5.70
N VAL A 520 3.67 -6.80 4.63
CA VAL A 520 2.27 -6.42 4.38
C VAL A 520 1.38 -7.65 4.22
N ILE A 521 1.80 -8.61 3.40
CA ILE A 521 1.09 -9.89 3.19
C ILE A 521 0.99 -10.69 4.49
N PHE A 522 2.05 -10.69 5.31
CA PHE A 522 2.04 -11.32 6.63
C PHE A 522 1.00 -10.70 7.56
N LYS A 523 0.93 -9.36 7.64
CA LYS A 523 -0.05 -8.65 8.47
C LYS A 523 -1.50 -8.83 7.98
N ALA A 524 -1.72 -8.85 6.67
CA ALA A 524 -3.02 -9.16 6.10
C ALA A 524 -3.49 -10.59 6.40
N ALA A 525 -2.59 -11.57 6.35
CA ALA A 525 -2.89 -12.95 6.73
C ALA A 525 -3.15 -13.09 8.25
N GLU A 526 -2.39 -12.40 9.10
CA GLU A 526 -2.68 -12.31 10.55
C GLU A 526 -4.08 -11.70 10.81
N ALA A 527 -4.42 -10.62 10.10
CA ALA A 527 -5.73 -9.97 10.19
C ALA A 527 -6.87 -10.91 9.81
N LYS A 528 -6.77 -11.60 8.66
CA LYS A 528 -7.79 -12.59 8.23
C LYS A 528 -7.89 -13.76 9.22
N GLY A 529 -6.77 -14.27 9.71
CA GLY A 529 -6.74 -15.35 10.70
C GLY A 529 -7.53 -14.99 11.96
N LYS A 530 -7.30 -13.79 12.51
CA LYS A 530 -8.00 -13.33 13.72
C LYS A 530 -9.49 -13.06 13.46
N LEU A 531 -9.82 -12.40 12.35
CA LEU A 531 -11.20 -12.14 11.90
C LEU A 531 -12.02 -13.43 11.85
N VAL A 532 -11.47 -14.47 11.23
CA VAL A 532 -12.08 -15.80 11.17
C VAL A 532 -12.35 -16.33 12.58
N THR A 533 -11.34 -16.35 13.45
CA THR A 533 -11.48 -16.95 14.79
C THR A 533 -12.39 -16.16 15.73
N GLY A 534 -12.41 -14.83 15.60
CA GLY A 534 -13.41 -14.00 16.28
C GLY A 534 -14.81 -14.40 15.84
N THR A 535 -15.04 -14.51 14.53
CA THR A 535 -16.34 -14.89 13.97
C THR A 535 -16.77 -16.31 14.38
N LEU A 536 -15.85 -17.28 14.41
CA LEU A 536 -16.13 -18.63 14.93
C LEU A 536 -16.51 -18.62 16.43
N SER A 537 -15.95 -17.71 17.24
CA SER A 537 -16.35 -17.51 18.64
C SER A 537 -17.75 -16.93 18.78
N LEU A 538 -18.18 -16.04 17.87
CA LEU A 538 -19.55 -15.52 17.86
C LEU A 538 -20.58 -16.62 17.48
N LEU A 539 -20.28 -17.42 16.43
CA LEU A 539 -21.10 -18.58 16.05
C LEU A 539 -21.18 -19.65 17.15
N ALA A 540 -20.12 -19.82 17.92
CA ALA A 540 -20.08 -20.71 19.07
C ALA A 540 -21.00 -20.22 20.20
N ALA A 541 -20.82 -18.97 20.65
CA ALA A 541 -21.56 -18.39 21.77
C ALA A 541 -23.09 -18.36 21.55
N ASN A 542 -23.54 -18.23 20.31
CA ASN A 542 -24.97 -18.28 19.97
C ASN A 542 -25.58 -19.68 20.20
N ASN A 543 -24.81 -20.77 19.99
CA ASN A 543 -25.36 -22.12 20.02
C ASN A 543 -25.72 -22.63 21.42
N ASP A 544 -24.89 -22.39 22.43
CA ASP A 544 -25.08 -22.98 23.78
C ASP A 544 -26.30 -22.37 24.53
N THR A 545 -26.74 -21.17 24.13
CA THR A 545 -27.89 -20.45 24.71
C THR A 545 -29.22 -21.21 24.60
N ILE A 546 -29.34 -22.12 23.63
CA ILE A 546 -30.63 -22.65 23.15
C ILE A 546 -30.99 -24.04 23.74
N THR A 547 -30.11 -24.64 24.53
CA THR A 547 -30.29 -25.98 25.14
C THR A 547 -31.43 -26.08 26.18
N THR A 548 -32.11 -24.98 26.51
CA THR A 548 -33.07 -24.89 27.64
C THR A 548 -34.52 -24.67 27.21
N THR A 549 -34.79 -24.45 25.93
CA THR A 549 -36.13 -24.01 25.46
C THR A 549 -36.61 -24.78 24.24
N THR A 550 -37.62 -25.62 24.42
CA THR A 550 -38.57 -26.00 23.36
C THR A 550 -39.24 -24.73 22.80
N THR A 551 -39.57 -24.59 21.52
CA THR A 551 -40.00 -25.64 20.58
C THR A 551 -39.71 -25.27 19.10
N THR A 552 -39.39 -26.26 18.27
CA THR A 552 -39.46 -26.35 16.77
C THR A 552 -39.14 -25.20 15.80
N THR A 553 -39.33 -23.91 16.06
CA THR A 553 -39.17 -22.84 15.04
C THR A 553 -37.73 -22.34 14.87
N THR A 554 -36.83 -22.60 15.81
CA THR A 554 -35.50 -21.96 15.91
C THR A 554 -34.38 -22.56 15.03
N THR A 555 -34.72 -23.16 13.89
CA THR A 555 -33.75 -23.77 12.96
C THR A 555 -33.52 -22.99 11.67
N THR A 556 -34.51 -22.21 11.19
CA THR A 556 -34.38 -21.34 10.00
C THR A 556 -33.49 -20.13 10.30
N THR A 557 -33.80 -19.38 11.36
CA THR A 557 -33.02 -18.24 11.87
C THR A 557 -31.54 -18.52 11.95
N LYS A 558 -31.15 -19.61 12.63
CA LYS A 558 -29.74 -20.00 12.80
C LYS A 558 -28.99 -20.19 11.47
N LYS A 559 -29.66 -20.74 10.45
CA LYS A 559 -29.04 -20.91 9.12
C LYS A 559 -28.86 -19.55 8.45
N LEU A 560 -29.87 -18.68 8.52
CA LEU A 560 -29.81 -17.33 7.98
C LEU A 560 -28.72 -16.48 8.65
N GLU A 561 -28.66 -16.45 9.98
CA GLU A 561 -27.60 -15.78 10.76
C GLU A 561 -26.21 -16.28 10.36
N ARG A 562 -26.04 -17.61 10.20
CA ARG A 562 -24.77 -18.21 9.79
C ARG A 562 -24.39 -17.84 8.35
N LYS A 563 -25.31 -17.90 7.37
CA LYS A 563 -25.04 -17.49 5.97
C LYS A 563 -24.69 -16.00 5.89
N MET A 564 -25.44 -15.13 6.58
CA MET A 564 -25.12 -13.70 6.69
C MET A 564 -23.73 -13.47 7.31
N MET A 565 -23.42 -14.16 8.42
CA MET A 565 -22.14 -14.01 9.10
C MET A 565 -20.97 -14.54 8.25
N MET A 566 -21.14 -15.64 7.51
CA MET A 566 -20.16 -16.15 6.54
C MET A 566 -19.88 -15.15 5.41
N ARG A 567 -20.94 -14.60 4.81
CA ARG A 567 -20.86 -13.54 3.78
C ARG A 567 -20.13 -12.30 4.30
N LYS A 568 -20.34 -11.90 5.55
CA LYS A 568 -19.56 -10.84 6.23
C LYS A 568 -18.06 -11.15 6.29
N ILE A 569 -17.64 -12.39 6.62
CA ILE A 569 -16.21 -12.78 6.57
C ILE A 569 -15.67 -12.72 5.13
N PHE A 570 -16.44 -13.16 4.14
CA PHE A 570 -16.01 -13.17 2.73
C PHE A 570 -15.77 -11.74 2.21
N VAL A 571 -16.72 -10.82 2.44
CA VAL A 571 -16.60 -9.40 2.07
C VAL A 571 -15.41 -8.75 2.79
N ALA A 572 -15.26 -8.96 4.10
CA ALA A 572 -14.10 -8.45 4.85
C ALA A 572 -12.76 -9.04 4.33
N SER A 573 -12.73 -10.30 3.89
CA SER A 573 -11.55 -10.91 3.26
C SER A 573 -11.33 -10.51 1.79
N ARG A 574 -12.33 -9.96 1.08
CA ARG A 574 -12.14 -9.18 -0.15
C ARG A 574 -11.41 -7.88 0.22
N ARG A 575 -12.00 -7.07 1.11
CA ARG A 575 -11.44 -5.79 1.61
C ARG A 575 -9.98 -5.90 2.11
N ILE A 576 -9.61 -6.99 2.81
CA ILE A 576 -8.21 -7.25 3.22
C ILE A 576 -7.26 -7.40 2.02
N ARG A 577 -7.65 -8.13 0.96
CA ARG A 577 -6.83 -8.27 -0.26
C ARG A 577 -6.68 -6.93 -0.98
N ASP A 578 -7.74 -6.15 -1.02
CA ASP A 578 -7.76 -4.84 -1.69
C ASP A 578 -6.90 -3.82 -0.91
N MET A 579 -6.84 -3.93 0.42
CA MET A 579 -5.87 -3.21 1.25
C MET A 579 -4.42 -3.64 0.97
N VAL A 580 -4.13 -4.94 0.78
CA VAL A 580 -2.78 -5.39 0.37
C VAL A 580 -2.39 -4.79 -0.97
N CYS A 581 -3.30 -4.73 -1.96
CA CYS A 581 -3.00 -4.14 -3.26
C CYS A 581 -2.76 -2.62 -3.22
N ARG A 582 -3.50 -1.90 -2.37
CA ARG A 582 -3.29 -0.47 -2.11
C ARG A 582 -1.93 -0.22 -1.47
N GLU A 583 -1.64 -0.91 -0.37
CA GLU A 583 -0.35 -0.84 0.33
C GLU A 583 0.81 -1.31 -0.58
N ALA A 584 0.56 -2.19 -1.56
CA ALA A 584 1.55 -2.61 -2.55
C ALA A 584 1.98 -1.46 -3.49
N ASP A 585 1.08 -0.56 -3.90
CA ASP A 585 1.49 0.63 -4.68
C ASP A 585 2.04 1.73 -3.77
N GLU A 586 1.44 1.98 -2.60
CA GLU A 586 1.99 2.93 -1.62
C GLU A 586 3.42 2.56 -1.20
N THR A 587 3.74 1.28 -1.06
CA THR A 587 5.11 0.76 -0.88
C THR A 587 6.00 1.03 -2.10
N LYS A 588 5.49 0.85 -3.32
CA LYS A 588 6.22 1.13 -4.56
C LYS A 588 6.58 2.62 -4.67
N GLN A 589 5.64 3.53 -4.40
CA GLN A 589 5.90 4.98 -4.43
C GLN A 589 6.84 5.43 -3.30
N ARG A 590 6.62 4.96 -2.06
CA ARG A 590 7.53 5.26 -0.92
C ARG A 590 8.96 4.82 -1.20
N LEU A 591 9.17 3.64 -1.78
CA LEU A 591 10.50 3.17 -2.19
C LEU A 591 11.07 4.02 -3.32
N ARG A 592 10.29 4.31 -4.37
CA ARG A 592 10.69 5.18 -5.48
C ARG A 592 11.25 6.52 -5.00
N ASP A 593 10.57 7.19 -4.08
CA ASP A 593 11.01 8.50 -3.59
C ASP A 593 12.13 8.41 -2.55
N ARG A 594 12.15 7.37 -1.71
CA ARG A 594 13.30 7.05 -0.84
C ARG A 594 14.58 6.84 -1.66
N TYR A 595 14.50 6.11 -2.78
CA TYR A 595 15.63 5.86 -3.68
C TYR A 595 16.15 7.13 -4.36
N LYS A 596 15.26 8.00 -4.88
CA LYS A 596 15.66 9.31 -5.43
C LYS A 596 16.46 10.12 -4.41
N LEU A 597 15.95 10.22 -3.18
CA LEU A 597 16.60 10.96 -2.11
C LEU A 597 17.93 10.32 -1.67
N GLN A 598 17.98 9.01 -1.49
CA GLN A 598 19.20 8.29 -1.10
C GLN A 598 20.31 8.41 -2.17
N VAL A 599 19.98 8.21 -3.45
CA VAL A 599 20.95 8.33 -4.55
C VAL A 599 21.44 9.78 -4.69
N LYS A 600 20.57 10.78 -4.55
CA LYS A 600 20.97 12.20 -4.56
C LYS A 600 21.90 12.55 -3.39
N ASN A 601 21.56 12.14 -2.17
CA ASN A 601 22.36 12.43 -0.97
C ASN A 601 23.71 11.71 -1.01
N TRP A 602 23.77 10.48 -1.53
CA TRP A 602 25.02 9.77 -1.76
C TRP A 602 25.88 10.46 -2.82
N LEU A 603 25.30 10.87 -3.96
CA LEU A 603 26.02 11.63 -5.00
C LEU A 603 26.57 12.95 -4.47
N GLN A 604 25.85 13.68 -3.61
CA GLN A 604 26.39 14.88 -2.94
C GLN A 604 27.63 14.58 -2.09
N GLY A 605 27.65 13.43 -1.39
CA GLY A 605 28.82 12.96 -0.64
C GLY A 605 30.00 12.59 -1.53
N GLU A 606 29.77 11.77 -2.56
CA GLU A 606 30.82 11.41 -3.53
C GLU A 606 31.34 12.61 -4.33
N GLN A 607 30.49 13.62 -4.58
CA GLN A 607 30.88 14.86 -5.25
C GLN A 607 31.94 15.62 -4.45
N ALA A 608 31.71 15.83 -3.15
CA ALA A 608 32.68 16.49 -2.27
C ALA A 608 33.98 15.67 -2.17
N ILE A 609 33.85 14.35 -2.01
CA ILE A 609 34.97 13.41 -1.95
C ILE A 609 35.78 13.38 -3.26
N PHE A 610 35.12 13.50 -4.42
CA PHE A 610 35.76 13.60 -5.74
C PHE A 610 36.50 14.93 -5.89
N ASP A 611 35.87 16.04 -5.48
CA ASP A 611 36.43 17.38 -5.59
C ASP A 611 37.72 17.52 -4.76
N ASP A 612 37.69 17.14 -3.48
CA ASP A 612 38.86 17.13 -2.62
C ASP A 612 39.99 16.24 -3.18
N LYS A 613 39.65 15.05 -3.71
CA LYS A 613 40.62 14.16 -4.35
C LYS A 613 41.20 14.76 -5.64
N PHE A 614 40.41 15.50 -6.41
CA PHE A 614 40.86 16.17 -7.63
C PHE A 614 41.89 17.25 -7.31
N TRP A 615 41.58 18.17 -6.38
CA TRP A 615 42.51 19.23 -5.98
C TRP A 615 43.76 18.68 -5.30
N TYR A 616 43.62 17.66 -4.43
CA TYR A 616 44.76 16.99 -3.80
C TYR A 616 45.67 16.29 -4.83
N SER A 617 45.09 15.61 -5.82
CA SER A 617 45.86 14.95 -6.89
C SER A 617 46.55 15.97 -7.79
N LEU A 618 45.88 17.08 -8.15
CA LEU A 618 46.47 18.17 -8.93
C LEU A 618 47.64 18.83 -8.18
N LEU A 619 47.52 19.02 -6.86
CA LEU A 619 48.61 19.51 -6.02
C LEU A 619 49.76 18.51 -5.93
N GLN A 620 49.49 17.20 -5.80
CA GLN A 620 50.55 16.18 -5.85
C GLN A 620 51.25 16.13 -7.22
N GLU A 621 50.52 16.27 -8.33
CA GLU A 621 51.10 16.38 -9.67
C GLU A 621 51.99 17.62 -9.79
N ALA A 622 51.56 18.78 -9.28
CA ALA A 622 52.36 20.00 -9.25
C ALA A 622 53.65 19.87 -8.40
N VAL A 623 53.56 19.28 -7.21
CA VAL A 623 54.72 19.07 -6.32
C VAL A 623 55.69 18.03 -6.89
N MET A 624 55.20 16.96 -7.53
CA MET A 624 56.04 16.05 -8.32
C MET A 624 56.74 16.79 -9.48
N VAL A 625 56.08 17.80 -10.05
CA VAL A 625 56.64 18.68 -11.10
C VAL A 625 57.69 19.68 -10.63
N THR A 626 57.90 19.80 -9.31
CA THR A 626 58.98 20.64 -8.76
C THR A 626 60.05 19.87 -7.97
N THR A 627 59.93 18.54 -7.85
CA THR A 627 60.86 17.69 -7.07
C THR A 627 61.82 16.84 -7.91
N VAL A 628 61.68 16.83 -9.24
CA VAL A 628 62.63 16.15 -10.13
C VAL A 628 63.91 17.00 -10.31
N PRO A 629 65.11 16.41 -10.21
CA PRO A 629 66.37 17.17 -10.20
C PRO A 629 66.68 17.82 -11.55
N ILE A 630 66.51 19.14 -11.61
CA ILE A 630 67.06 19.99 -12.68
C ILE A 630 68.58 20.14 -12.45
N PRO A 631 69.42 20.29 -13.51
CA PRO A 631 70.84 20.58 -13.37
C PRO A 631 71.11 21.75 -12.40
N ALA A 632 72.14 21.59 -11.56
CA ALA A 632 72.40 22.46 -10.40
C ALA A 632 72.58 23.96 -10.72
N GLU A 633 72.87 24.28 -11.98
CA GLU A 633 72.99 25.63 -12.53
C GLU A 633 71.68 26.44 -12.45
N ALA A 634 70.52 25.79 -12.33
CA ALA A 634 69.22 26.46 -12.23
C ALA A 634 68.88 27.03 -10.84
N GLY A 635 69.58 26.58 -9.79
CA GLY A 635 69.37 27.02 -8.40
C GLY A 635 68.13 26.42 -7.71
N MET A 636 68.31 25.88 -6.50
CA MET A 636 67.23 25.30 -5.69
C MET A 636 66.11 26.31 -5.37
N ASP A 637 66.46 27.58 -5.19
CA ASP A 637 65.51 28.64 -4.83
C ASP A 637 64.44 28.86 -5.91
N VAL A 638 64.80 28.67 -7.19
CA VAL A 638 63.86 28.79 -8.32
C VAL A 638 62.84 27.66 -8.28
N MET A 639 63.25 26.44 -7.95
CA MET A 639 62.36 25.28 -7.82
C MET A 639 61.41 25.43 -6.64
N VAL A 640 61.90 25.91 -5.49
CA VAL A 640 61.07 26.19 -4.30
C VAL A 640 60.06 27.30 -4.60
N TYR A 641 60.48 28.38 -5.26
CA TYR A 641 59.58 29.47 -5.66
C TYR A 641 58.51 29.00 -6.67
N MET A 642 58.87 28.17 -7.65
CA MET A 642 57.91 27.56 -8.57
C MET A 642 56.91 26.65 -7.84
N ALA A 643 57.37 25.83 -6.89
CA ALA A 643 56.51 24.92 -6.11
C ALA A 643 55.46 25.70 -5.31
N GLN A 644 55.91 26.69 -4.53
CA GLN A 644 55.05 27.57 -3.74
C GLN A 644 54.04 28.30 -4.62
N ARG A 645 54.49 28.82 -5.77
CA ARG A 645 53.61 29.51 -6.71
C ARG A 645 52.55 28.58 -7.32
N MET A 646 52.92 27.37 -7.74
CA MET A 646 51.94 26.41 -8.29
C MET A 646 50.96 25.95 -7.21
N GLU A 647 51.41 25.78 -5.96
CA GLU A 647 50.54 25.49 -4.82
C GLU A 647 49.55 26.64 -4.54
N ASP A 648 50.01 27.90 -4.54
CA ASP A 648 49.15 29.07 -4.31
C ASP A 648 48.17 29.32 -5.47
N ASP A 649 48.61 29.18 -6.73
CA ASP A 649 47.73 29.27 -7.90
C ASP A 649 46.69 28.12 -7.91
N ILE A 650 47.03 26.91 -7.46
CA ILE A 650 46.06 25.80 -7.27
C ILE A 650 45.06 26.10 -6.15
N LYS A 651 45.51 26.52 -4.97
CA LYS A 651 44.61 26.90 -3.85
C LYS A 651 43.64 28.01 -4.26
N LYS A 652 44.12 28.99 -5.03
CA LYS A 652 43.34 30.09 -5.59
C LYS A 652 42.36 29.63 -6.66
N MET A 653 42.72 28.63 -7.48
CA MET A 653 41.76 28.00 -8.39
C MET A 653 40.68 27.22 -7.62
N GLN A 654 41.05 26.47 -6.58
CA GLN A 654 40.11 25.76 -5.71
C GLN A 654 39.13 26.73 -5.04
N SER A 655 39.62 27.79 -4.39
CA SER A 655 38.78 28.78 -3.67
C SER A 655 37.85 29.57 -4.59
N ASN A 656 38.20 29.72 -5.86
CA ASN A 656 37.41 30.44 -6.87
C ASN A 656 36.53 29.49 -7.70
N SER A 657 36.67 28.17 -7.54
CA SER A 657 35.91 27.19 -8.31
C SER A 657 34.46 27.11 -7.82
N GLN A 658 33.51 27.06 -8.76
CA GLN A 658 32.13 26.74 -8.41
C GLN A 658 32.03 25.26 -7.98
N PRO A 659 31.11 24.91 -7.06
CA PRO A 659 30.77 23.51 -6.80
C PRO A 659 30.38 22.80 -8.09
N LEU A 660 30.74 21.52 -8.21
CA LEU A 660 30.25 20.67 -9.30
C LEU A 660 28.71 20.52 -9.22
N PRO A 661 28.03 20.22 -10.34
CA PRO A 661 26.63 19.82 -10.30
C PRO A 661 26.52 18.39 -9.74
N ILE A 662 25.55 18.13 -8.86
CA ILE A 662 25.30 16.80 -8.25
C ILE A 662 25.10 15.73 -9.32
N TRP A 663 24.45 16.12 -10.42
CA TRP A 663 24.31 15.32 -11.63
C TRP A 663 24.57 16.21 -12.86
N PRO A 664 25.47 15.86 -13.79
CA PRO A 664 25.81 16.70 -14.94
C PRO A 664 24.62 17.07 -15.85
N GLN A 665 23.60 16.23 -15.93
CA GLN A 665 22.35 16.48 -16.69
C GLN A 665 21.21 17.03 -15.80
N GLY A 666 21.49 17.36 -14.53
CA GLY A 666 20.52 17.84 -13.54
C GLY A 666 19.65 16.76 -12.88
N ASP A 667 19.14 17.07 -11.69
CA ASP A 667 18.33 16.18 -10.83
C ASP A 667 17.13 15.53 -11.55
N GLN A 668 16.51 16.23 -12.50
CA GLN A 668 15.38 15.69 -13.26
C GLN A 668 15.78 14.46 -14.09
N HIS A 669 16.98 14.46 -14.69
CA HIS A 669 17.44 13.30 -15.46
C HIS A 669 17.68 12.09 -14.54
N LEU A 670 18.35 12.30 -13.39
CA LEU A 670 18.56 11.27 -12.38
C LEU A 670 17.24 10.68 -11.86
N ASN A 671 16.26 11.53 -11.57
CA ASN A 671 14.93 11.11 -11.14
C ASN A 671 14.19 10.30 -12.23
N THR A 672 14.35 10.65 -13.50
CA THR A 672 13.80 9.88 -14.63
C THR A 672 14.43 8.50 -14.72
N ILE A 673 15.76 8.35 -14.60
CA ILE A 673 16.42 7.04 -14.59
C ILE A 673 15.88 6.15 -13.46
N VAL A 674 15.70 6.70 -12.25
CA VAL A 674 15.13 5.94 -11.12
C VAL A 674 13.66 5.58 -11.38
N ASN A 675 12.85 6.51 -11.89
CA ASN A 675 11.45 6.23 -12.26
C ASN A 675 11.35 5.09 -13.28
N GLU A 676 12.13 5.15 -14.37
CA GLU A 676 12.17 4.12 -15.43
C GLU A 676 12.36 2.71 -14.86
N GLN A 677 13.26 2.53 -13.88
CA GLN A 677 13.45 1.21 -13.26
C GLN A 677 12.28 0.80 -12.35
N PHE A 678 11.64 1.74 -11.64
CA PHE A 678 10.41 1.45 -10.89
C PHE A 678 9.21 1.15 -11.79
N ASP A 679 9.15 1.71 -13.00
CA ASP A 679 8.08 1.44 -13.97
C ASP A 679 8.24 0.05 -14.64
N ARG A 680 9.47 -0.50 -14.68
CA ARG A 680 9.70 -1.92 -15.03
C ARG A 680 9.08 -2.89 -14.01
N PHE A 681 8.82 -2.46 -12.77
CA PHE A 681 8.10 -3.28 -11.78
C PHE A 681 6.60 -3.23 -12.06
N GLN A 682 6.13 -4.18 -12.87
CA GLN A 682 4.70 -4.49 -12.93
C GLN A 682 4.21 -4.85 -11.51
N PRO A 683 3.07 -4.32 -11.04
CA PRO A 683 2.53 -4.72 -9.75
C PRO A 683 2.18 -6.23 -9.76
N PRO A 684 2.06 -6.85 -8.56
CA PRO A 684 1.59 -8.21 -8.41
C PRO A 684 0.33 -8.46 -9.25
N SER A 685 0.19 -9.63 -9.88
CA SER A 685 -0.93 -9.92 -10.78
C SER A 685 -2.34 -9.72 -10.18
N PRO A 686 -2.60 -9.87 -8.86
CA PRO A 686 -3.90 -9.53 -8.26
C PRO A 686 -4.20 -8.03 -8.18
N CYS A 687 -3.18 -7.20 -8.32
CA CYS A 687 -3.20 -5.75 -8.10
C CYS A 687 -2.96 -4.96 -9.38
N ARG A 688 -3.08 -5.64 -10.53
CA ARG A 688 -3.24 -4.98 -11.82
C ARG A 688 -4.71 -4.68 -11.94
N ASN A 689 -5.07 -3.40 -11.90
CA ASN A 689 -6.44 -2.99 -12.19
C ASN A 689 -6.86 -3.62 -13.52
N VAL A 690 -8.02 -4.27 -13.55
CA VAL A 690 -8.66 -4.72 -14.79
C VAL A 690 -9.43 -3.53 -15.37
N GLU A 691 -8.70 -2.42 -15.56
CA GLU A 691 -9.16 -1.23 -16.27
C GLU A 691 -8.67 -1.37 -17.71
N GLY A 692 -9.51 -1.99 -18.54
CA GLY A 692 -9.31 -2.21 -19.97
C GLY A 692 -10.61 -2.00 -20.74
#